data_AF-A0A957N6E4-F1
#
_entry.id   AF-A0A957N6E4-F1
#
_cell.length_a   1.000
_cell.length_b   1.000
_cell.length_c   1.000
_cell.angle_alpha   90.00
_cell.angle_beta   90.00
_cell.angle_gamma   90.00
#
_symmetry.space_group_name_H-M   'P 1'
#
loop_
_entity.id
_entity.type
_entity.pdbx_description
1 polymer ?
#
loop_
_entity_poly.entity_id
_entity_poly.type
_entity_poly.pdbx_seq_one_letter_code
_entity_poly.pdbx_strand_id
1 'polypeptide(L)'
;MSVSTNSSVSGVLNLTAAQVQAVQAQVGKPRFRWVAGDHTTDASVEVGTPVTTYADDLQGLADGSVVFVTSGGTLTIVAESSDDGVVWSSLGALGSALAAGTYAYRLDTMPRGRFVRYVLTASGSTCTVRSFSMWTTAHQRMATRQVRRGVIGDGTVSVALAADGTLTSPPVDLRYAVRAQSSVRIVVDSGTVKVSAQVSRDGRRDFASLGDIATGLTTGVHTVQLATLAQYGHFVTFTVTETASSTASVQATASLSVADDFVSSAGRKVAIIGARQMFQGANWTNNFNAACMSTYSMLERMGYDVELLPLDDASTIFDDGALRYEFVVLPFVNHGGFWTTWTDGAVGKPIGRIMKGETAMPLFCVGVYANNHTQLLAALGAGVTDAAAYRKLLWRGATWYMPHVSAYTVVIRSHMSNYAVWQTDSEGGTTGWLYKGARGWVYVSSGNNHPGECNSLPFMLAEAIMRGHIAPPPRKLAAVVDVDDMPACDGVNGIMTLADVQRVYAAMAAMQMPNSWGIRPEDISSGRQSAAISNFVAQHSADRGGLIYPIVHNGNWHWKNGTKTVNDGLYRADIATVTGAGIPVGDDAGQLNAWGYTYANQNSWDEESHQLGQPGSDYTASPDGFTSRMGYGWRVCRLDALSVNNTKTIGEPEEVHGQTWYRGTRLVASRIQLGSGTLSQDFDDGGAGRSDIVFQCARFIRFTFCYGMPFYIHGQNCYQAPTGDAPGTRWLELLAGVHAAGLSNVVQYVHGATLADE
;
A
#
# COMPACT_ATOMS: atom_id res chain seq x y z
N MET A 1 -49.37 55.54 -5.64
CA MET A 1 -48.33 54.76 -6.32
C MET A 1 -47.67 53.88 -5.27
N SER A 2 -48.09 52.63 -5.16
CA SER A 2 -47.36 51.54 -4.49
C SER A 2 -48.08 50.23 -4.84
N VAL A 3 -47.35 49.36 -5.53
CA VAL A 3 -47.83 48.06 -6.02
C VAL A 3 -47.45 47.00 -5.00
N SER A 4 -48.40 46.11 -4.72
CA SER A 4 -48.34 44.97 -3.82
C SER A 4 -47.38 43.87 -4.29
N THR A 5 -46.60 43.30 -3.37
CA THR A 5 -45.88 42.03 -3.55
C THR A 5 -46.72 40.86 -3.03
N ASN A 6 -46.83 39.80 -3.81
CA ASN A 6 -47.54 38.56 -3.45
C ASN A 6 -46.65 37.34 -3.70
N SER A 7 -46.76 36.38 -2.77
CA SER A 7 -46.39 34.95 -2.80
C SER A 7 -44.93 34.51 -3.04
N SER A 8 -44.25 34.08 -1.98
CA SER A 8 -43.16 33.10 -1.98
C SER A 8 -43.73 31.68 -1.91
N VAL A 9 -43.56 30.89 -2.97
CA VAL A 9 -43.79 29.43 -2.94
C VAL A 9 -42.44 28.74 -2.80
N SER A 10 -42.25 28.05 -1.68
CA SER A 10 -41.15 27.13 -1.41
C SER A 10 -41.24 25.88 -2.29
N GLY A 11 -40.32 25.76 -3.25
CA GLY A 11 -40.08 24.51 -3.97
C GLY A 11 -38.82 23.83 -3.45
N VAL A 12 -38.90 23.18 -2.29
CA VAL A 12 -37.86 22.22 -1.85
C VAL A 12 -38.09 20.95 -2.67
N LEU A 13 -37.15 20.66 -3.57
CA LEU A 13 -37.09 19.36 -4.26
C LEU A 13 -36.81 18.28 -3.20
N ASN A 14 -37.86 17.57 -2.78
CA ASN A 14 -37.73 16.38 -1.96
C ASN A 14 -37.12 15.26 -2.82
N LEU A 15 -35.81 15.07 -2.70
CA LEU A 15 -35.13 13.88 -3.20
C LEU A 15 -35.66 12.66 -2.41
N THR A 16 -35.99 11.59 -3.13
CA THR A 16 -36.38 10.31 -2.52
C THR A 16 -35.18 9.67 -1.79
N ALA A 17 -35.40 8.78 -0.82
CA ALA A 17 -34.32 8.06 -0.12
C ALA A 17 -33.38 7.30 -1.09
N ALA A 18 -33.90 6.83 -2.24
CA ALA A 18 -33.10 6.23 -3.31
C ALA A 18 -32.24 7.26 -4.09
N GLN A 19 -32.71 8.51 -4.20
CA GLN A 19 -31.92 9.61 -4.79
C GLN A 19 -30.89 10.18 -3.80
N VAL A 20 -31.15 10.11 -2.50
CA VAL A 20 -30.16 10.42 -1.45
C VAL A 20 -29.08 9.34 -1.36
N GLN A 21 -29.40 8.07 -1.64
CA GLN A 21 -28.39 7.00 -1.82
C GLN A 21 -27.59 7.12 -3.13
N ALA A 22 -28.08 7.85 -4.14
CA ALA A 22 -27.43 7.98 -5.45
C ALA A 22 -26.51 9.21 -5.61
N VAL A 23 -26.39 10.07 -4.57
CA VAL A 23 -25.48 11.23 -4.57
C VAL A 23 -24.49 11.15 -3.39
N GLN A 24 -24.09 9.93 -3.01
CA GLN A 24 -22.74 9.76 -2.45
C GLN A 24 -21.78 9.81 -3.63
N ALA A 25 -20.76 10.66 -3.58
CA ALA A 25 -19.71 10.73 -4.59
C ALA A 25 -19.21 9.31 -4.86
N GLN A 26 -19.56 8.76 -6.03
CA GLN A 26 -19.11 7.43 -6.39
C GLN A 26 -17.62 7.52 -6.73
N VAL A 27 -16.81 6.96 -5.85
CA VAL A 27 -15.36 6.84 -6.01
C VAL A 27 -15.09 5.52 -6.71
N GLY A 28 -14.22 5.53 -7.73
CA GLY A 28 -13.74 4.33 -8.37
C GLY A 28 -12.99 3.46 -7.34
N LYS A 29 -13.30 2.16 -7.30
CA LYS A 29 -12.64 1.20 -6.41
C LYS A 29 -11.83 0.22 -7.26
N PRO A 30 -10.49 0.28 -7.22
CA PRO A 30 -9.66 -0.77 -7.77
C PRO A 30 -9.82 -2.05 -6.95
N ARG A 31 -9.72 -3.18 -7.64
CA ARG A 31 -9.93 -4.52 -7.08
C ARG A 31 -8.88 -5.44 -7.67
N PHE A 32 -8.35 -6.30 -6.80
CA PHE A 32 -7.38 -7.31 -7.16
C PHE A 32 -7.73 -8.62 -6.46
N ARG A 33 -7.48 -9.74 -7.15
CA ARG A 33 -7.59 -11.06 -6.55
C ARG A 33 -6.69 -12.09 -7.22
N TRP A 34 -6.03 -12.92 -6.43
CA TRP A 34 -5.47 -14.18 -6.93
C TRP A 34 -6.58 -15.22 -7.09
N VAL A 35 -6.67 -15.84 -8.27
CA VAL A 35 -7.69 -16.87 -8.57
C VAL A 35 -7.08 -18.28 -8.68
N ALA A 36 -5.78 -18.40 -8.97
CA ALA A 36 -5.02 -19.66 -8.81
C ALA A 36 -3.54 -19.38 -8.50
N GLY A 37 -2.97 -20.11 -7.55
CA GLY A 37 -1.64 -19.79 -7.00
C GLY A 37 -1.60 -18.43 -6.30
N ASP A 38 -0.40 -17.94 -6.06
CA ASP A 38 -0.11 -16.60 -5.54
C ASP A 38 1.26 -16.10 -6.04
N HIS A 39 1.80 -15.06 -5.42
CA HIS A 39 3.10 -14.48 -5.78
C HIS A 39 4.33 -15.40 -5.58
N THR A 40 4.24 -16.34 -4.65
CA THR A 40 5.27 -17.29 -4.21
C THR A 40 4.97 -18.72 -4.61
N THR A 41 3.70 -19.07 -4.79
CA THR A 41 3.26 -20.42 -5.11
C THR A 41 2.50 -20.47 -6.43
N ASP A 42 2.69 -21.54 -7.17
CA ASP A 42 1.93 -21.78 -8.40
C ASP A 42 0.96 -22.95 -8.18
N ALA A 43 -0.17 -22.95 -8.87
CA ALA A 43 -1.07 -24.09 -8.90
C ALA A 43 -0.56 -25.14 -9.91
N SER A 44 -0.40 -26.38 -9.47
CA SER A 44 -0.12 -27.52 -10.36
C SER A 44 -1.44 -28.05 -10.96
N VAL A 45 -1.52 -28.09 -12.28
CA VAL A 45 -2.65 -28.66 -13.03
C VAL A 45 -2.16 -29.90 -13.76
N GLU A 46 -2.48 -31.06 -13.21
CA GLU A 46 -2.06 -32.35 -13.76
C GLU A 46 -2.95 -32.79 -14.93
N VAL A 47 -2.38 -33.55 -15.86
CA VAL A 47 -3.14 -34.11 -16.98
C VAL A 47 -4.23 -35.04 -16.46
N GLY A 48 -5.48 -34.80 -16.88
CA GLY A 48 -6.64 -35.58 -16.44
C GLY A 48 -7.24 -35.15 -15.11
N THR A 49 -6.65 -34.16 -14.42
CA THR A 49 -7.15 -33.62 -13.16
C THR A 49 -7.41 -32.11 -13.31
N PRO A 50 -8.61 -31.69 -13.77
CA PRO A 50 -8.94 -30.28 -13.88
C PRO A 50 -8.89 -29.57 -12.53
N VAL A 51 -8.37 -28.35 -12.51
CA VAL A 51 -8.33 -27.48 -11.33
C VAL A 51 -9.38 -26.39 -11.47
N THR A 52 -10.27 -26.28 -10.49
CA THR A 52 -11.20 -25.14 -10.41
C THR A 52 -10.59 -24.05 -9.53
N THR A 53 -10.51 -22.86 -10.08
CA THR A 53 -9.97 -21.65 -9.43
C THR A 53 -10.95 -21.06 -8.41
N TYR A 54 -10.44 -20.19 -7.54
CA TYR A 54 -11.28 -19.42 -6.62
C TYR A 54 -12.18 -18.45 -7.39
N ALA A 55 -13.45 -18.36 -6.97
CA ALA A 55 -14.43 -17.48 -7.59
C ALA A 55 -14.16 -16.01 -7.27
N ASP A 56 -14.09 -15.14 -8.28
CA ASP A 56 -14.02 -13.69 -8.12
C ASP A 56 -15.41 -13.04 -8.12
N ASP A 57 -15.60 -12.03 -7.27
CA ASP A 57 -16.85 -11.27 -7.17
C ASP A 57 -16.75 -10.01 -8.03
N LEU A 58 -17.41 -10.01 -9.18
CA LEU A 58 -17.35 -8.92 -10.15
C LEU A 58 -18.42 -7.86 -9.91
N GLN A 59 -18.99 -7.76 -8.70
CA GLN A 59 -20.00 -6.74 -8.40
C GLN A 59 -19.45 -5.33 -8.66
N GLY A 60 -20.16 -4.60 -9.53
CA GLY A 60 -19.80 -3.23 -9.88
C GLY A 60 -18.63 -3.12 -10.85
N LEU A 61 -18.15 -4.24 -11.42
CA LEU A 61 -17.15 -4.25 -12.48
C LEU A 61 -17.55 -3.32 -13.63
N ALA A 62 -16.72 -2.31 -13.87
CA ALA A 62 -16.82 -1.44 -15.04
C ALA A 62 -15.81 -1.83 -16.12
N ASP A 63 -14.57 -2.14 -15.72
CA ASP A 63 -13.47 -2.51 -16.60
C ASP A 63 -12.43 -3.37 -15.86
N GLY A 64 -11.74 -4.25 -16.57
CA GLY A 64 -10.78 -5.17 -15.95
C GLY A 64 -10.33 -6.34 -16.79
N SER A 65 -9.39 -7.11 -16.27
CA SER A 65 -8.89 -8.33 -16.91
C SER A 65 -8.53 -9.40 -15.89
N VAL A 66 -8.64 -10.66 -16.32
CA VAL A 66 -8.01 -11.81 -15.67
C VAL A 66 -6.78 -12.21 -16.45
N VAL A 67 -5.70 -12.55 -15.75
CA VAL A 67 -4.39 -12.93 -16.30
C VAL A 67 -4.06 -14.35 -15.84
N PHE A 68 -3.54 -15.16 -16.76
CA PHE A 68 -3.03 -16.51 -16.54
C PHE A 68 -1.59 -16.58 -17.05
N VAL A 69 -0.67 -16.88 -16.15
CA VAL A 69 0.72 -17.22 -16.44
C VAL A 69 0.84 -18.73 -16.32
N THR A 70 1.20 -19.39 -17.41
CA THR A 70 1.31 -20.86 -17.46
C THR A 70 2.69 -21.27 -17.96
N SER A 71 3.24 -22.33 -17.37
CA SER A 71 4.46 -22.99 -17.82
C SER A 71 4.27 -24.50 -17.84
N GLY A 72 4.98 -25.19 -18.74
CA GLY A 72 4.78 -26.62 -18.96
C GLY A 72 3.44 -26.96 -19.63
N GLY A 73 3.38 -28.15 -20.24
CA GLY A 73 2.16 -28.69 -20.85
C GLY A 73 1.45 -27.79 -21.85
N THR A 74 0.16 -28.05 -22.03
CA THR A 74 -0.75 -27.24 -22.82
C THR A 74 -2.06 -27.07 -22.04
N LEU A 75 -2.47 -25.82 -21.82
CA LEU A 75 -3.57 -25.45 -20.96
C LEU A 75 -4.84 -25.13 -21.76
N THR A 76 -5.99 -25.57 -21.25
CA THR A 76 -7.32 -25.10 -21.65
C THR A 76 -7.97 -24.40 -20.45
N ILE A 77 -8.57 -23.24 -20.69
CA ILE A 77 -9.21 -22.39 -19.69
C ILE A 77 -10.69 -22.26 -20.07
N VAL A 78 -11.56 -22.76 -19.21
CA VAL A 78 -13.02 -22.61 -19.35
C VAL A 78 -13.52 -21.68 -18.27
N ALA A 79 -14.30 -20.66 -18.65
CA ALA A 79 -14.95 -19.79 -17.68
C ALA A 79 -16.30 -20.37 -17.25
N GLU A 80 -16.65 -20.17 -15.99
CA GLU A 80 -17.95 -20.44 -15.43
C GLU A 80 -18.43 -19.18 -14.71
N SER A 81 -19.73 -18.90 -14.79
CA SER A 81 -20.36 -17.78 -14.09
C SER A 81 -21.49 -18.24 -13.19
N SER A 82 -21.78 -17.44 -12.18
CA SER A 82 -22.87 -17.67 -11.25
C SER A 82 -23.42 -16.35 -10.73
N ASP A 83 -24.75 -16.25 -10.56
CA ASP A 83 -25.38 -15.07 -9.96
C ASP A 83 -25.34 -15.10 -8.42
N ASP A 84 -25.38 -16.30 -7.85
CA ASP A 84 -25.46 -16.58 -6.42
C ASP A 84 -24.19 -17.21 -5.85
N GLY A 85 -23.24 -17.57 -6.72
CA GLY A 85 -22.03 -18.31 -6.36
C GLY A 85 -22.26 -19.81 -6.21
N VAL A 86 -23.50 -20.30 -6.38
CA VAL A 86 -23.94 -21.68 -6.14
C VAL A 86 -24.06 -22.44 -7.45
N VAL A 87 -24.89 -21.92 -8.33
CA VAL A 87 -25.20 -22.59 -9.58
C VAL A 87 -24.28 -22.01 -10.63
N TRP A 88 -23.36 -22.85 -11.08
CA TRP A 88 -22.33 -22.45 -12.04
C TRP A 88 -22.75 -22.88 -13.45
N SER A 89 -22.77 -21.91 -14.35
CA SER A 89 -23.02 -22.13 -15.77
C SER A 89 -21.73 -21.89 -16.55
N SER A 90 -21.36 -22.87 -17.39
CA SER A 90 -20.20 -22.71 -18.26
C SER A 90 -20.45 -21.60 -19.29
N LEU A 91 -19.45 -20.73 -19.45
CA LEU A 91 -19.39 -19.69 -20.46
C LEU A 91 -18.61 -20.13 -21.71
N GLY A 92 -18.12 -21.37 -21.72
CA GLY A 92 -17.24 -21.90 -22.76
C GLY A 92 -15.76 -21.61 -22.53
N ALA A 93 -14.93 -22.05 -23.49
CA ALA A 93 -13.48 -21.88 -23.42
C ALA A 93 -13.09 -20.43 -23.67
N LEU A 94 -12.34 -19.82 -22.74
CA LEU A 94 -11.64 -18.55 -22.97
C LEU A 94 -10.40 -18.76 -23.83
N GLY A 95 -9.74 -19.89 -23.65
CA GLY A 95 -8.59 -20.30 -24.44
C GLY A 95 -8.44 -21.81 -24.44
N SER A 96 -8.00 -22.35 -25.57
CA SER A 96 -7.79 -23.77 -25.79
C SER A 96 -6.41 -23.98 -26.40
N ALA A 97 -5.77 -25.09 -26.04
CA ALA A 97 -4.44 -25.42 -26.55
C ALA A 97 -3.38 -24.32 -26.31
N LEU A 98 -3.45 -23.66 -25.15
CA LEU A 98 -2.53 -22.60 -24.76
C LEU A 98 -1.17 -23.19 -24.36
N ALA A 99 -0.12 -22.81 -25.06
CA ALA A 99 1.25 -23.18 -24.70
C ALA A 99 1.71 -22.45 -23.43
N ALA A 100 2.95 -22.68 -23.00
CA ALA A 100 3.57 -21.87 -21.95
C ALA A 100 3.60 -20.39 -22.37
N GLY A 101 3.16 -19.50 -21.49
CA GLY A 101 3.01 -18.07 -21.79
C GLY A 101 2.12 -17.33 -20.81
N THR A 102 1.87 -16.05 -21.13
CA THR A 102 0.94 -15.19 -20.40
C THR A 102 -0.26 -14.88 -21.27
N TYR A 103 -1.45 -15.11 -20.75
CA TYR A 103 -2.73 -14.91 -21.42
C TYR A 103 -3.63 -14.05 -20.56
N ALA A 104 -4.27 -13.05 -21.15
CA ALA A 104 -5.18 -12.20 -20.40
C ALA A 104 -6.46 -11.91 -21.18
N TYR A 105 -7.57 -11.86 -20.44
CA TYR A 105 -8.92 -11.80 -20.97
C TYR A 105 -9.70 -10.70 -20.28
N ARG A 106 -10.47 -9.94 -21.07
CA ARG A 106 -11.35 -8.88 -20.56
C ARG A 106 -12.49 -9.47 -19.75
N LEU A 107 -12.67 -8.94 -18.55
CA LEU A 107 -13.76 -9.36 -17.67
C LEU A 107 -15.08 -8.70 -18.09
N ASP A 108 -15.03 -7.48 -18.62
CA ASP A 108 -16.23 -6.72 -18.98
C ASP A 108 -16.99 -7.26 -20.20
N THR A 109 -16.33 -8.11 -21.00
CA THR A 109 -16.88 -8.78 -22.20
C THR A 109 -17.46 -10.17 -21.92
N MET A 110 -17.30 -10.72 -20.71
CA MET A 110 -17.86 -12.04 -20.38
C MET A 110 -19.38 -11.94 -20.16
N PRO A 111 -20.19 -12.93 -20.61
CA PRO A 111 -21.61 -13.01 -20.27
C PRO A 111 -21.76 -13.00 -18.74
N ARG A 112 -22.52 -12.05 -18.21
CA ARG A 112 -22.41 -11.64 -16.80
C ARG A 112 -23.31 -12.48 -15.89
N GLY A 113 -22.67 -13.29 -15.06
CA GLY A 113 -23.10 -13.50 -13.68
C GLY A 113 -22.35 -12.56 -12.74
N ARG A 114 -22.73 -12.52 -11.46
CA ARG A 114 -22.00 -11.75 -10.43
C ARG A 114 -20.61 -12.32 -10.15
N PHE A 115 -20.52 -13.64 -10.05
CA PHE A 115 -19.30 -14.36 -9.74
C PHE A 115 -18.75 -15.04 -10.99
N VAL A 116 -17.42 -15.08 -11.11
CA VAL A 116 -16.72 -15.83 -12.16
C VAL A 116 -15.70 -16.76 -11.54
N ARG A 117 -15.57 -17.96 -12.09
CA ARG A 117 -14.44 -18.86 -11.82
C ARG A 117 -13.99 -19.52 -13.11
N TYR A 118 -12.87 -20.21 -13.03
CA TYR A 118 -12.22 -20.84 -14.17
C TYR A 118 -11.89 -22.31 -13.87
N VAL A 119 -12.11 -23.16 -14.86
CA VAL A 119 -11.68 -24.56 -14.86
C VAL A 119 -10.47 -24.68 -15.78
N LEU A 120 -9.35 -25.10 -15.20
CA LEU A 120 -8.05 -25.25 -15.82
C LEU A 120 -7.82 -26.72 -16.13
N THR A 121 -7.56 -27.05 -17.41
CA THR A 121 -7.30 -28.43 -17.83
C THR A 121 -5.97 -28.50 -18.57
N ALA A 122 -5.04 -29.28 -18.04
CA ALA A 122 -3.76 -29.55 -18.69
C ALA A 122 -3.86 -30.74 -19.66
N SER A 123 -3.11 -30.65 -20.75
CA SER A 123 -2.97 -31.69 -21.76
C SER A 123 -1.49 -31.83 -22.17
N GLY A 124 -1.10 -33.03 -22.60
CA GLY A 124 0.29 -33.37 -22.94
C GLY A 124 1.17 -33.61 -21.72
N SER A 125 1.30 -32.63 -20.82
CA SER A 125 1.99 -32.75 -19.53
C SER A 125 1.42 -31.76 -18.51
N THR A 126 1.83 -31.88 -17.24
CA THR A 126 1.41 -30.99 -16.15
C THR A 126 1.73 -29.52 -16.48
N CYS A 127 0.75 -28.65 -16.26
CA CYS A 127 0.91 -27.21 -16.34
C CYS A 127 1.08 -26.63 -14.93
N THR A 128 1.99 -25.69 -14.77
CA THR A 128 2.11 -24.86 -13.58
C THR A 128 1.47 -23.51 -13.91
N VAL A 129 0.41 -23.14 -13.18
CA VAL A 129 -0.43 -21.98 -13.48
C VAL A 129 -0.48 -21.01 -12.29
N ARG A 130 -0.29 -19.74 -12.60
CA ARG A 130 -0.53 -18.62 -11.70
C ARG A 130 -1.53 -17.67 -12.35
N SER A 131 -2.56 -17.25 -11.63
CA SER A 131 -3.60 -16.40 -12.21
C SER A 131 -4.24 -15.44 -11.23
N PHE A 132 -4.58 -14.26 -11.75
CA PHE A 132 -5.12 -13.15 -10.97
C PHE A 132 -6.05 -12.27 -11.80
N SER A 133 -6.99 -11.60 -11.15
CA SER A 133 -7.85 -10.58 -11.72
C SER A 133 -7.49 -9.18 -11.21
N MET A 134 -7.64 -8.19 -12.09
CA MET A 134 -7.50 -6.78 -11.80
C MET A 134 -8.65 -6.02 -12.45
N TRP A 135 -9.39 -5.27 -11.67
CA TRP A 135 -10.52 -4.52 -12.21
C TRP A 135 -10.85 -3.27 -11.40
N THR A 136 -11.75 -2.45 -11.91
CA THR A 136 -12.19 -1.21 -11.27
C THR A 136 -13.70 -1.01 -11.42
N THR A 137 -14.30 -0.30 -10.46
CA THR A 137 -15.67 0.19 -10.56
C THR A 137 -15.77 1.52 -11.29
N ALA A 138 -14.65 2.17 -11.63
CA ALA A 138 -14.62 3.47 -12.30
C ALA A 138 -15.28 3.40 -13.69
N HIS A 139 -16.29 4.24 -13.93
CA HIS A 139 -16.99 4.30 -15.23
C HIS A 139 -17.23 5.73 -15.70
N GLN A 140 -17.53 5.88 -17.00
CA GLN A 140 -17.70 7.15 -17.71
C GLN A 140 -18.78 8.12 -17.18
N ARG A 141 -19.61 7.68 -16.23
CA ARG A 141 -20.66 8.53 -15.62
C ARG A 141 -20.26 9.03 -14.22
N MET A 142 -19.16 8.53 -13.67
CA MET A 142 -18.60 9.08 -12.44
C MET A 142 -17.99 10.45 -12.75
N ALA A 143 -17.99 11.34 -11.76
CA ALA A 143 -17.26 12.58 -11.87
C ALA A 143 -15.75 12.26 -11.88
N THR A 144 -15.01 12.89 -12.79
CA THR A 144 -13.58 12.64 -12.98
C THR A 144 -12.77 13.92 -12.94
N ARG A 145 -11.51 13.80 -12.53
CA ARG A 145 -10.48 14.84 -12.71
C ARG A 145 -9.55 14.46 -13.85
N GLN A 146 -9.06 15.45 -14.58
CA GLN A 146 -8.03 15.23 -15.61
C GLN A 146 -6.64 15.27 -14.98
N VAL A 147 -5.86 14.24 -15.26
CA VAL A 147 -4.48 14.09 -14.81
C VAL A 147 -3.59 13.91 -16.03
N ARG A 148 -2.51 14.67 -16.10
CA ARG A 148 -1.49 14.48 -17.14
C ARG A 148 -0.22 13.91 -16.52
N ARG A 149 0.30 12.83 -17.08
CA ARG A 149 1.54 12.16 -16.64
C ARG A 149 2.56 12.13 -17.78
N GLY A 150 3.83 12.36 -17.48
CA GLY A 150 4.93 12.05 -18.40
C GLY A 150 5.03 10.55 -18.64
N VAL A 151 5.21 10.13 -19.89
CA VAL A 151 5.36 8.70 -20.28
C VAL A 151 6.74 8.48 -20.87
N ILE A 152 7.13 9.25 -21.89
CA ILE A 152 8.48 9.23 -22.46
C ILE A 152 9.07 10.62 -22.33
N GLY A 153 10.21 10.71 -21.64
CA GLY A 153 10.70 11.96 -21.09
C GLY A 153 9.67 12.60 -20.14
N ASP A 154 9.94 13.82 -19.70
CA ASP A 154 9.02 14.58 -18.84
C ASP A 154 7.74 15.05 -19.56
N GLY A 155 7.57 14.71 -20.84
CA GLY A 155 6.44 15.10 -21.67
C GLY A 155 6.46 16.54 -22.16
N THR A 156 7.56 17.26 -21.94
CA THR A 156 7.80 18.64 -22.40
C THR A 156 8.88 18.72 -23.47
N VAL A 157 9.83 17.80 -23.47
CA VAL A 157 10.93 17.71 -24.44
C VAL A 157 11.02 16.29 -24.99
N SER A 158 11.28 16.18 -26.30
CA SER A 158 11.49 14.91 -26.98
C SER A 158 12.85 14.31 -26.65
N VAL A 159 12.86 13.01 -26.37
CA VAL A 159 14.03 12.22 -26.05
C VAL A 159 14.52 11.54 -27.32
N ALA A 160 15.82 11.65 -27.60
CA ALA A 160 16.44 11.01 -28.75
C ALA A 160 16.62 9.49 -28.52
N LEU A 161 16.34 8.70 -29.55
CA LEU A 161 16.66 7.28 -29.64
C LEU A 161 17.71 7.05 -30.73
N ALA A 162 18.70 6.21 -30.41
CA ALA A 162 19.58 5.64 -31.42
C ALA A 162 18.81 4.64 -32.32
N ALA A 163 19.42 4.25 -33.43
CA ALA A 163 18.91 3.19 -34.29
C ALA A 163 18.65 1.91 -33.50
N ASP A 164 17.49 1.29 -33.72
CA ASP A 164 16.97 0.12 -32.98
C ASP A 164 16.86 0.34 -31.45
N GLY A 165 16.97 1.59 -31.00
CA GLY A 165 16.91 1.98 -29.60
C GLY A 165 15.51 1.83 -29.02
N THR A 166 15.45 1.65 -27.70
CA THR A 166 14.18 1.57 -26.96
C THR A 166 14.15 2.52 -25.77
N LEU A 167 12.97 3.04 -25.48
CA LEU A 167 12.66 3.80 -24.27
C LEU A 167 11.43 3.21 -23.61
N THR A 168 11.57 2.79 -22.37
CA THR A 168 10.48 2.24 -21.55
C THR A 168 10.03 3.28 -20.54
N SER A 169 8.74 3.57 -20.47
CA SER A 169 8.18 4.52 -19.52
C SER A 169 8.32 4.04 -18.06
N PRO A 170 8.21 4.93 -17.07
CA PRO A 170 7.78 4.52 -15.75
C PRO A 170 6.39 3.87 -15.80
N PRO A 171 6.02 3.09 -14.76
CA PRO A 171 4.65 2.64 -14.58
C PRO A 171 3.67 3.82 -14.47
N VAL A 172 2.63 3.82 -15.30
CA VAL A 172 1.53 4.78 -15.26
C VAL A 172 0.38 4.14 -14.50
N ASP A 173 -0.03 4.75 -13.39
CA ASP A 173 -1.16 4.27 -12.58
C ASP A 173 -2.50 4.49 -13.30
N LEU A 174 -3.22 3.39 -13.49
CA LEU A 174 -4.54 3.33 -14.10
C LEU A 174 -5.63 2.95 -13.11
N ARG A 175 -5.35 2.61 -11.83
CA ARG A 175 -6.32 2.01 -10.88
C ARG A 175 -7.71 2.69 -10.84
N TYR A 176 -7.72 4.01 -10.91
CA TYR A 176 -8.92 4.85 -10.87
C TYR A 176 -9.26 5.49 -12.23
N ALA A 177 -8.53 5.16 -13.29
CA ALA A 177 -8.71 5.75 -14.60
C ALA A 177 -9.93 5.17 -15.31
N VAL A 178 -10.80 6.07 -15.78
CA VAL A 178 -11.83 5.73 -16.75
C VAL A 178 -11.13 5.55 -18.10
N ARG A 179 -10.82 4.29 -18.44
CA ARG A 179 -10.07 3.94 -19.65
C ARG A 179 -10.69 4.47 -20.94
N ALA A 180 -12.03 4.50 -21.02
CA ALA A 180 -12.79 5.06 -22.13
C ALA A 180 -12.58 6.57 -22.38
N GLN A 181 -12.10 7.30 -21.36
CA GLN A 181 -11.86 8.74 -21.41
C GLN A 181 -10.38 9.08 -21.24
N SER A 182 -9.49 8.10 -21.39
CA SER A 182 -8.06 8.24 -21.14
C SER A 182 -7.26 7.89 -22.39
N SER A 183 -6.15 8.60 -22.62
CA SER A 183 -5.35 8.45 -23.83
C SER A 183 -3.86 8.69 -23.58
N VAL A 184 -3.03 8.20 -24.48
CA VAL A 184 -1.61 8.53 -24.56
C VAL A 184 -1.37 9.33 -25.82
N ARG A 185 -0.88 10.56 -25.65
CA ARG A 185 -0.42 11.42 -26.73
C ARG A 185 1.07 11.18 -26.94
N ILE A 186 1.44 10.89 -28.18
CA ILE A 186 2.81 10.59 -28.59
C ILE A 186 3.19 11.59 -29.67
N VAL A 187 4.30 12.29 -29.49
CA VAL A 187 4.83 13.22 -30.48
C VAL A 187 6.13 12.63 -30.98
N VAL A 188 6.18 12.33 -32.28
CA VAL A 188 7.40 11.91 -32.97
C VAL A 188 7.93 13.13 -33.70
N ASP A 189 9.09 13.62 -33.29
CA ASP A 189 9.73 14.77 -33.95
C ASP A 189 10.48 14.31 -35.20
N SER A 190 11.14 13.16 -35.13
CA SER A 190 11.89 12.57 -36.23
C SER A 190 11.92 11.04 -36.15
N GLY A 191 12.24 10.41 -37.28
CA GLY A 191 12.37 8.96 -37.40
C GLY A 191 11.03 8.22 -37.53
N THR A 192 11.08 6.90 -37.35
CA THR A 192 9.89 6.04 -37.31
C THR A 192 9.97 5.17 -36.07
N VAL A 193 8.88 5.12 -35.30
CA VAL A 193 8.80 4.34 -34.08
C VAL A 193 7.57 3.45 -34.04
N LYS A 194 7.63 2.44 -33.18
CA LYS A 194 6.46 1.69 -32.70
C LYS A 194 6.33 1.82 -31.19
N VAL A 195 5.14 1.56 -30.69
CA VAL A 195 4.80 1.62 -29.27
C VAL A 195 4.21 0.28 -28.88
N SER A 196 4.82 -0.38 -27.90
CA SER A 196 4.25 -1.55 -27.22
C SER A 196 3.87 -1.19 -25.80
N ALA A 197 3.03 -2.02 -25.17
CA ALA A 197 2.63 -1.83 -23.79
C ALA A 197 2.64 -3.14 -23.00
N GLN A 198 2.81 -2.99 -21.69
CA GLN A 198 2.66 -4.07 -20.72
C GLN A 198 1.83 -3.56 -19.55
N VAL A 199 0.96 -4.41 -19.00
CA VAL A 199 0.20 -4.09 -17.78
C VAL A 199 0.72 -4.90 -16.61
N SER A 200 0.63 -4.33 -15.41
CA SER A 200 1.01 -5.00 -14.17
C SER A 200 0.03 -4.65 -13.06
N ARG A 201 0.08 -5.46 -12.01
CA ARG A 201 -0.67 -5.25 -10.77
C ARG A 201 -0.10 -4.13 -9.92
N ASP A 202 1.22 -4.09 -9.77
CA ASP A 202 1.91 -3.25 -8.77
C ASP A 202 2.97 -2.33 -9.39
N GLY A 203 3.01 -2.23 -10.71
CA GLY A 203 3.99 -1.42 -11.45
C GLY A 203 5.39 -2.03 -11.55
N ARG A 204 5.67 -3.19 -10.94
CA ARG A 204 7.04 -3.75 -10.87
C ARG A 204 7.15 -5.24 -11.18
N ARG A 205 6.06 -6.01 -11.12
CA ARG A 205 6.03 -7.47 -11.30
C ARG A 205 4.81 -7.87 -12.14
N ASP A 206 4.75 -9.15 -12.50
CA ASP A 206 3.58 -9.76 -13.14
C ASP A 206 3.15 -9.03 -14.42
N PHE A 207 4.13 -8.60 -15.22
CA PHE A 207 3.89 -7.88 -16.46
C PHE A 207 3.25 -8.78 -17.52
N ALA A 208 2.04 -8.44 -17.93
CA ALA A 208 1.36 -9.04 -19.06
C ALA A 208 1.55 -8.14 -20.29
N SER A 209 2.10 -8.71 -21.37
CA SER A 209 2.30 -7.98 -22.63
C SER A 209 0.98 -7.72 -23.34
N LEU A 210 0.80 -6.48 -23.81
CA LEU A 210 -0.29 -6.07 -24.71
C LEU A 210 0.12 -6.12 -26.19
N GLY A 211 1.39 -6.45 -26.47
CA GLY A 211 1.95 -6.38 -27.82
C GLY A 211 2.18 -4.94 -28.29
N ASP A 212 2.38 -4.78 -29.60
CA ASP A 212 2.48 -3.48 -30.25
C ASP A 212 1.08 -2.85 -30.35
N ILE A 213 0.88 -1.70 -29.68
CA ILE A 213 -0.39 -0.97 -29.67
C ILE A 213 -0.46 0.09 -30.77
N ALA A 214 0.69 0.46 -31.34
CA ALA A 214 0.81 1.33 -32.50
C ALA A 214 2.13 1.04 -33.23
N THR A 215 2.11 1.00 -34.57
CA THR A 215 3.30 0.72 -35.40
C THR A 215 3.41 1.74 -36.53
N GLY A 216 4.62 1.94 -37.05
CA GLY A 216 4.86 2.83 -38.20
C GLY A 216 4.58 4.31 -37.92
N LEU A 217 4.74 4.75 -36.67
CA LEU A 217 4.52 6.14 -36.29
C LEU A 217 5.67 7.00 -36.80
N THR A 218 5.39 7.88 -37.76
CA THR A 218 6.33 8.86 -38.33
C THR A 218 6.13 10.24 -37.71
N THR A 219 6.91 11.24 -38.15
CA THR A 219 6.83 12.61 -37.65
C THR A 219 5.40 13.14 -37.56
N GLY A 220 4.99 13.58 -36.37
CA GLY A 220 3.65 14.09 -36.11
C GLY A 220 3.16 13.81 -34.69
N VAL A 221 1.90 14.21 -34.45
CA VAL A 221 1.20 13.95 -33.19
C VAL A 221 0.25 12.78 -33.37
N HIS A 222 0.45 11.75 -32.57
CA HIS A 222 -0.35 10.53 -32.54
C HIS A 222 -1.06 10.40 -31.21
N THR A 223 -2.24 9.79 -31.20
CA THR A 223 -3.01 9.54 -29.99
C THR A 223 -3.46 8.10 -29.95
N VAL A 224 -3.10 7.41 -28.87
CA VAL A 224 -3.58 6.05 -28.59
C VAL A 224 -4.63 6.16 -27.49
N GLN A 225 -5.87 5.77 -27.79
CA GLN A 225 -6.93 5.72 -26.79
C GLN A 225 -6.71 4.51 -25.90
N LEU A 226 -6.71 4.67 -24.58
CA LEU A 226 -6.52 3.50 -23.70
C LEU A 226 -7.67 2.51 -23.83
N ALA A 227 -8.85 2.97 -24.25
CA ALA A 227 -10.02 2.12 -24.56
C ALA A 227 -9.75 1.03 -25.60
N THR A 228 -8.77 1.23 -26.49
CA THR A 228 -8.43 0.25 -27.54
C THR A 228 -7.50 -0.84 -27.05
N LEU A 229 -7.00 -0.75 -25.82
CA LEU A 229 -6.19 -1.80 -25.25
C LEU A 229 -7.03 -3.08 -25.10
N ALA A 230 -6.50 -4.19 -25.59
CA ALA A 230 -7.16 -5.48 -25.52
C ALA A 230 -7.35 -5.97 -24.07
N GLN A 231 -6.59 -5.44 -23.10
CA GLN A 231 -6.60 -5.83 -21.69
C GLN A 231 -6.41 -4.60 -20.79
N TYR A 232 -6.71 -4.77 -19.51
CA TYR A 232 -6.59 -3.77 -18.46
C TYR A 232 -5.67 -4.26 -17.34
N GLY A 233 -4.94 -3.34 -16.70
CA GLY A 233 -4.28 -3.59 -15.43
C GLY A 233 -4.21 -2.33 -14.59
N HIS A 234 -3.77 -2.48 -13.35
CA HIS A 234 -3.65 -1.38 -12.40
C HIS A 234 -2.56 -0.39 -12.81
N PHE A 235 -1.46 -0.88 -13.37
CA PHE A 235 -0.40 -0.06 -13.93
C PHE A 235 -0.12 -0.46 -15.38
N VAL A 236 0.29 0.51 -16.20
CA VAL A 236 0.74 0.28 -17.57
C VAL A 236 2.12 0.88 -17.80
N THR A 237 2.95 0.15 -18.53
CA THR A 237 4.25 0.62 -19.01
C THR A 237 4.23 0.63 -20.52
N PHE A 238 4.77 1.68 -21.15
CA PHE A 238 4.87 1.83 -22.59
C PHE A 238 6.33 1.74 -23.02
N THR A 239 6.60 0.98 -24.08
CA THR A 239 7.94 0.92 -24.68
C THR A 239 7.86 1.47 -26.09
N VAL A 240 8.62 2.54 -26.34
CA VAL A 240 8.85 3.06 -27.69
C VAL A 240 10.09 2.42 -28.26
N THR A 241 10.02 1.96 -29.50
CA THR A 241 11.14 1.33 -30.22
C THR A 241 11.32 2.02 -31.57
N GLU A 242 12.55 2.39 -31.89
CA GLU A 242 12.91 2.85 -33.24
C GLU A 242 12.89 1.67 -34.22
N THR A 243 12.34 1.87 -35.43
CA THR A 243 12.09 0.76 -36.37
C THR A 243 12.64 0.96 -37.78
N ALA A 244 13.26 2.10 -38.07
CA ALA A 244 13.79 2.44 -39.39
C ALA A 244 15.32 2.34 -39.46
N SER A 245 15.98 1.78 -38.43
CA SER A 245 17.44 1.69 -38.31
C SER A 245 18.10 3.06 -38.46
N SER A 246 17.44 4.10 -37.94
CA SER A 246 17.82 5.51 -38.00
C SER A 246 17.66 6.17 -36.63
N THR A 247 18.09 7.41 -36.43
CA THR A 247 17.79 8.10 -35.17
C THR A 247 16.33 8.58 -35.15
N ALA A 248 15.66 8.41 -34.02
CA ALA A 248 14.32 8.94 -33.78
C ALA A 248 14.31 9.91 -32.59
N SER A 249 13.28 10.73 -32.49
CA SER A 249 13.06 11.61 -31.34
C SER A 249 11.58 11.60 -30.98
N VAL A 250 11.27 11.34 -29.70
CA VAL A 250 9.89 11.14 -29.25
C VAL A 250 9.66 11.70 -27.84
N GLN A 251 8.47 12.23 -27.61
CA GLN A 251 7.93 12.45 -26.26
C GLN A 251 6.53 11.85 -26.15
N ALA A 252 6.13 11.50 -24.94
CA ALA A 252 4.77 11.01 -24.71
C ALA A 252 4.22 11.48 -23.37
N THR A 253 2.92 11.76 -23.35
CA THR A 253 2.15 12.07 -22.14
C THR A 253 0.85 11.29 -22.10
N ALA A 254 0.51 10.74 -20.94
CA ALA A 254 -0.80 10.16 -20.69
C ALA A 254 -1.74 11.26 -20.17
N SER A 255 -2.95 11.32 -20.72
CA SER A 255 -4.08 12.10 -20.20
C SER A 255 -5.09 11.12 -19.62
N LEU A 256 -5.24 11.13 -18.31
CA LEU A 256 -6.06 10.18 -17.56
C LEU A 256 -7.26 10.91 -16.97
N SER A 257 -8.44 10.33 -17.18
CA SER A 257 -9.68 10.74 -16.50
C SER A 257 -9.85 9.90 -15.25
N VAL A 258 -9.54 10.45 -14.08
CA VAL A 258 -9.45 9.70 -12.81
C VAL A 258 -10.73 9.91 -11.98
N ALA A 259 -11.41 8.81 -11.62
CA ALA A 259 -12.60 8.80 -10.77
C ALA A 259 -12.22 8.45 -9.33
N ASP A 260 -11.73 9.42 -8.55
CA ASP A 260 -11.20 9.21 -7.19
C ASP A 260 -11.73 10.23 -6.16
N ASP A 261 -11.27 10.11 -4.90
CA ASP A 261 -11.65 11.00 -3.79
C ASP A 261 -11.26 12.48 -3.99
N PHE A 262 -10.34 12.75 -4.92
CA PHE A 262 -9.80 14.09 -5.19
C PHE A 262 -10.60 14.86 -6.25
N VAL A 263 -11.79 14.37 -6.60
CA VAL A 263 -12.74 15.06 -7.49
C VAL A 263 -13.32 16.33 -6.82
N SER A 264 -13.02 16.60 -5.54
CA SER A 264 -13.41 17.85 -4.86
C SER A 264 -12.52 19.06 -5.22
N SER A 265 -13.08 20.26 -5.08
CA SER A 265 -12.57 21.55 -5.59
C SER A 265 -11.27 22.08 -4.98
N ALA A 266 -10.57 21.32 -4.13
CA ALA A 266 -9.28 21.73 -3.59
C ALA A 266 -8.18 21.48 -4.64
N GLY A 267 -7.36 22.49 -4.92
CA GLY A 267 -6.28 22.38 -5.91
C GLY A 267 -5.39 21.15 -5.67
N ARG A 268 -5.04 20.47 -6.76
CA ARG A 268 -4.28 19.21 -6.77
C ARG A 268 -2.87 19.41 -6.18
N LYS A 269 -2.55 18.67 -5.12
CA LYS A 269 -1.19 18.60 -4.54
C LYS A 269 -0.40 17.49 -5.21
N VAL A 270 0.58 17.84 -6.05
CA VAL A 270 1.34 16.86 -6.84
C VAL A 270 2.71 16.61 -6.21
N ALA A 271 3.06 15.36 -5.99
CA ALA A 271 4.38 14.95 -5.51
C ALA A 271 5.11 14.11 -6.57
N ILE A 272 6.41 14.32 -6.72
CA ILE A 272 7.22 13.58 -7.69
C ILE A 272 8.09 12.55 -7.00
N ILE A 273 8.24 11.36 -7.59
CA ILE A 273 9.24 10.35 -7.20
C ILE A 273 10.19 10.11 -8.37
N GLY A 274 11.49 10.31 -8.14
CA GLY A 274 12.54 9.92 -9.07
C GLY A 274 12.82 8.41 -9.07
N ALA A 275 13.41 7.90 -10.15
CA ALA A 275 13.81 6.50 -10.23
C ALA A 275 14.90 6.12 -9.21
N ARG A 276 14.89 4.85 -8.78
CA ARG A 276 15.92 4.30 -7.88
C ARG A 276 17.27 4.36 -8.57
N GLN A 277 18.31 4.84 -7.88
CA GLN A 277 19.66 4.97 -8.48
C GLN A 277 19.60 5.72 -9.82
N MET A 278 18.92 6.86 -9.86
CA MET A 278 18.60 7.75 -11.00
C MET A 278 19.48 7.68 -12.26
N PHE A 279 20.76 7.35 -12.12
CA PHE A 279 21.66 7.03 -13.23
C PHE A 279 22.36 5.69 -13.04
N GLN A 280 22.46 4.94 -14.14
CA GLN A 280 23.28 3.74 -14.25
C GLN A 280 24.33 3.97 -15.35
N GLY A 281 25.59 4.21 -14.95
CA GLY A 281 26.66 4.58 -15.88
C GLY A 281 26.47 6.00 -16.41
N ALA A 282 26.23 6.14 -17.73
CA ALA A 282 25.97 7.43 -18.39
C ALA A 282 24.48 7.72 -18.67
N ASN A 283 23.59 6.76 -18.38
CA ASN A 283 22.18 6.81 -18.80
C ASN A 283 21.23 7.00 -17.60
N TRP A 284 20.10 7.67 -17.85
CA TRP A 284 18.97 7.67 -16.94
C TRP A 284 18.43 6.25 -16.75
N THR A 285 18.03 5.93 -15.52
CA THR A 285 17.34 4.67 -15.23
C THR A 285 15.84 4.90 -15.07
N ASN A 286 15.05 3.92 -15.48
CA ASN A 286 13.62 3.83 -15.18
C ASN A 286 13.35 2.67 -14.20
N ASN A 287 14.28 2.44 -13.25
CA ASN A 287 14.14 1.41 -12.23
C ASN A 287 13.26 1.89 -11.06
N PHE A 288 12.01 1.45 -11.03
CA PHE A 288 11.06 1.69 -9.94
C PHE A 288 10.86 0.40 -9.14
N ASN A 289 11.82 0.10 -8.26
CA ASN A 289 11.82 -1.13 -7.47
C ASN A 289 10.71 -1.14 -6.40
N ALA A 290 10.68 -2.21 -5.61
CA ALA A 290 9.78 -2.39 -4.46
C ALA A 290 9.63 -1.15 -3.58
N ALA A 291 10.74 -0.46 -3.29
CA ALA A 291 10.75 0.61 -2.32
C ALA A 291 10.38 1.98 -2.92
N CYS A 292 10.65 2.19 -4.22
CA CYS A 292 10.02 3.28 -4.97
C CYS A 292 8.50 3.15 -4.94
N MET A 293 7.97 1.94 -5.19
CA MET A 293 6.52 1.72 -5.14
C MET A 293 5.94 1.80 -3.71
N SER A 294 6.71 1.43 -2.67
CA SER A 294 6.34 1.73 -1.27
C SER A 294 6.20 3.23 -1.02
N THR A 295 7.16 4.03 -1.53
CA THR A 295 7.13 5.50 -1.41
C THR A 295 5.93 6.09 -2.15
N TYR A 296 5.67 5.59 -3.36
CA TYR A 296 4.52 5.94 -4.18
C TYR A 296 3.21 5.71 -3.41
N SER A 297 3.04 4.50 -2.89
CA SER A 297 1.85 4.09 -2.14
C SER A 297 1.67 4.94 -0.87
N MET A 298 2.75 5.27 -0.17
CA MET A 298 2.68 6.13 1.02
C MET A 298 2.21 7.56 0.69
N LEU A 299 2.76 8.17 -0.36
CA LEU A 299 2.36 9.52 -0.77
C LEU A 299 0.91 9.55 -1.31
N GLU A 300 0.49 8.52 -2.03
CA GLU A 300 -0.91 8.35 -2.46
C GLU A 300 -1.85 8.22 -1.25
N ARG A 301 -1.45 7.46 -0.23
CA ARG A 301 -2.22 7.35 1.03
C ARG A 301 -2.24 8.64 1.83
N MET A 302 -1.25 9.53 1.68
CA MET A 302 -1.32 10.91 2.17
C MET A 302 -2.21 11.83 1.31
N GLY A 303 -2.68 11.32 0.17
CA GLY A 303 -3.57 12.01 -0.76
C GLY A 303 -2.86 12.92 -1.77
N TYR A 304 -1.56 12.75 -1.96
CA TYR A 304 -0.86 13.40 -3.05
C TYR A 304 -1.21 12.74 -4.38
N ASP A 305 -1.27 13.55 -5.43
CA ASP A 305 -1.23 13.06 -6.79
C ASP A 305 0.22 12.72 -7.15
N VAL A 306 0.57 11.43 -7.15
CA VAL A 306 1.98 11.01 -7.25
C VAL A 306 2.37 10.74 -8.69
N GLU A 307 3.47 11.36 -9.12
CA GLU A 307 4.09 11.16 -10.44
C GLU A 307 5.43 10.47 -10.30
N LEU A 308 5.60 9.36 -11.02
CA LEU A 308 6.92 8.79 -11.25
C LEU A 308 7.58 9.59 -12.36
N LEU A 309 8.76 10.13 -12.09
CA LEU A 309 9.42 11.03 -13.03
C LEU A 309 10.26 10.26 -14.06
N PRO A 310 9.86 10.24 -15.34
CA PRO A 310 10.78 9.93 -16.43
C PRO A 310 11.77 11.10 -16.59
N LEU A 311 13.05 10.85 -16.32
CA LEU A 311 14.06 11.91 -16.33
C LEU A 311 14.74 12.03 -17.71
N ASP A 312 15.01 13.27 -18.10
CA ASP A 312 15.77 13.65 -19.30
C ASP A 312 16.72 14.82 -19.01
N ASP A 313 17.80 14.92 -19.78
CA ASP A 313 18.85 15.94 -19.62
C ASP A 313 18.40 17.35 -19.98
N ALA A 314 17.47 17.47 -20.92
CA ALA A 314 16.90 18.74 -21.37
C ALA A 314 15.59 19.09 -20.64
N SER A 315 15.22 18.32 -19.61
CA SER A 315 14.00 18.52 -18.85
C SER A 315 13.91 19.92 -18.26
N THR A 316 12.78 20.60 -18.46
CA THR A 316 12.57 21.98 -17.96
C THR A 316 11.64 22.04 -16.74
N ILE A 317 11.20 20.88 -16.24
CA ILE A 317 10.28 20.79 -15.10
C ILE A 317 10.81 21.44 -13.82
N PHE A 318 12.13 21.63 -13.74
CA PHE A 318 12.85 22.21 -12.61
C PHE A 318 13.27 23.68 -12.86
N ASP A 319 12.98 24.24 -14.03
CA ASP A 319 13.55 25.51 -14.50
C ASP A 319 12.68 26.71 -14.08
N ASP A 320 11.40 26.47 -13.81
CA ASP A 320 10.46 27.52 -13.43
C ASP A 320 10.55 27.88 -11.95
N GLY A 321 10.49 29.19 -11.67
CA GLY A 321 10.41 29.73 -10.30
C GLY A 321 9.03 29.57 -9.64
N ALA A 322 8.02 29.08 -10.37
CA ALA A 322 6.69 28.79 -9.83
C ALA A 322 6.57 27.31 -9.50
N LEU A 323 6.13 26.98 -8.29
CA LEU A 323 5.90 25.62 -7.82
C LEU A 323 4.84 24.93 -8.70
N ARG A 324 5.27 24.08 -9.64
CA ARG A 324 4.38 23.15 -10.36
C ARG A 324 4.04 21.92 -9.51
N TYR A 325 4.87 21.62 -8.53
CA TYR A 325 4.80 20.44 -7.67
C TYR A 325 5.07 20.84 -6.21
N GLU A 326 4.48 20.10 -5.26
CA GLU A 326 4.66 20.34 -3.83
C GLU A 326 6.09 20.04 -3.39
N PHE A 327 6.67 18.94 -3.89
CA PHE A 327 8.04 18.51 -3.64
C PHE A 327 8.46 17.35 -4.54
N VAL A 328 9.75 17.05 -4.51
CA VAL A 328 10.36 15.89 -5.18
C VAL A 328 10.97 14.96 -4.13
N VAL A 329 10.75 13.66 -4.29
CA VAL A 329 11.39 12.60 -3.51
C VAL A 329 12.33 11.81 -4.41
N LEU A 330 13.58 11.71 -3.98
CA LEU A 330 14.61 10.94 -4.63
C LEU A 330 15.02 9.80 -3.70
N PRO A 331 14.47 8.58 -3.90
CA PRO A 331 14.82 7.43 -3.07
C PRO A 331 16.12 6.78 -3.57
N PHE A 332 16.92 6.25 -2.63
CA PHE A 332 18.16 5.50 -2.93
C PHE A 332 19.16 6.31 -3.74
N VAL A 333 19.47 7.50 -3.26
CA VAL A 333 20.41 8.41 -3.95
C VAL A 333 21.80 7.78 -3.94
N ASN A 334 22.14 7.11 -5.04
CA ASN A 334 23.38 6.37 -5.29
C ASN A 334 23.79 6.55 -6.76
N HIS A 335 25.09 6.50 -7.05
CA HIS A 335 25.64 6.65 -8.39
C HIS A 335 26.81 5.68 -8.66
N GLY A 336 26.86 5.09 -9.87
CA GLY A 336 27.85 4.09 -10.27
C GLY A 336 28.64 4.41 -11.56
N GLY A 337 28.84 5.69 -11.91
CA GLY A 337 29.54 6.10 -13.14
C GLY A 337 30.28 7.44 -13.03
N PHE A 338 31.13 7.78 -13.99
CA PHE A 338 31.76 9.10 -14.11
C PHE A 338 30.83 10.06 -14.85
N TRP A 339 30.68 11.28 -14.34
CA TRP A 339 30.02 12.38 -15.05
C TRP A 339 30.97 13.57 -15.13
N THR A 340 31.33 13.95 -16.36
CA THR A 340 32.19 15.09 -16.72
C THR A 340 31.40 16.38 -16.98
N THR A 341 30.06 16.32 -16.91
CA THR A 341 29.15 17.42 -17.29
C THR A 341 28.27 17.87 -16.12
N TRP A 342 28.77 17.71 -14.89
CA TRP A 342 28.32 18.51 -13.73
C TRP A 342 28.85 19.94 -13.92
N THR A 343 28.23 20.72 -14.79
CA THR A 343 28.60 22.13 -14.95
C THR A 343 28.04 22.92 -13.76
N ASP A 344 28.93 23.51 -12.97
CA ASP A 344 28.56 24.52 -12.00
C ASP A 344 28.01 25.76 -12.72
N GLY A 345 26.93 26.34 -12.20
CA GLY A 345 26.28 27.56 -12.71
C GLY A 345 24.89 27.34 -13.31
N ALA A 346 24.28 28.42 -13.81
CA ALA A 346 22.90 28.46 -14.33
C ALA A 346 22.64 27.59 -15.59
N VAL A 347 23.67 26.90 -16.09
CA VAL A 347 23.66 26.01 -17.28
C VAL A 347 23.84 24.54 -16.87
N GLY A 348 23.70 24.22 -15.58
CA GLY A 348 23.78 22.86 -15.05
C GLY A 348 22.52 22.03 -15.36
N LYS A 349 22.68 20.70 -15.38
CA LYS A 349 21.57 19.77 -15.57
C LYS A 349 20.44 19.98 -14.55
N PRO A 350 19.17 19.72 -14.92
CA PRO A 350 18.01 19.91 -14.05
C PRO A 350 18.16 19.24 -12.67
N ILE A 351 18.70 18.02 -12.63
CA ILE A 351 18.89 17.27 -11.38
C ILE A 351 19.97 17.88 -10.45
N GLY A 352 21.02 18.47 -11.03
CA GLY A 352 22.07 19.15 -10.25
C GLY A 352 21.51 20.42 -9.59
N ARG A 353 20.66 21.15 -10.32
CA ARG A 353 19.99 22.36 -9.81
C ARG A 353 19.07 22.05 -8.63
N ILE A 354 18.22 21.01 -8.74
CA ILE A 354 17.32 20.64 -7.63
C ILE A 354 18.10 20.14 -6.40
N MET A 355 19.17 19.36 -6.60
CA MET A 355 20.05 18.93 -5.50
C MET A 355 20.76 20.09 -4.80
N LYS A 356 21.06 21.18 -5.50
CA LYS A 356 21.62 22.39 -4.88
C LYS A 356 20.56 23.31 -4.26
N GLY A 357 19.28 22.97 -4.37
CA GLY A 357 18.17 23.82 -3.94
C GLY A 357 18.01 25.10 -4.78
N GLU A 358 18.42 25.06 -6.05
CA GLU A 358 18.30 26.17 -7.00
C GLU A 358 16.90 26.26 -7.63
N THR A 359 16.00 25.35 -7.27
CA THR A 359 14.59 25.33 -7.69
C THR A 359 13.71 25.69 -6.48
N ALA A 360 12.52 26.26 -6.69
CA ALA A 360 11.62 26.59 -5.59
C ALA A 360 11.06 25.34 -4.88
N MET A 361 11.09 24.18 -5.54
CA MET A 361 10.53 22.94 -5.05
C MET A 361 11.40 22.32 -3.96
N PRO A 362 10.83 21.98 -2.79
CA PRO A 362 11.51 21.19 -1.79
C PRO A 362 11.90 19.81 -2.33
N LEU A 363 13.09 19.36 -1.93
CA LEU A 363 13.67 18.08 -2.32
C LEU A 363 13.91 17.21 -1.09
N PHE A 364 13.54 15.93 -1.19
CA PHE A 364 13.81 14.89 -0.20
C PHE A 364 14.72 13.82 -0.79
N CYS A 365 16.01 13.86 -0.46
CA CYS A 365 17.00 12.84 -0.79
C CYS A 365 17.01 11.77 0.30
N VAL A 366 16.40 10.63 0.01
CA VAL A 366 16.20 9.54 0.97
C VAL A 366 17.25 8.46 0.75
N GLY A 367 18.02 8.14 1.79
CA GLY A 367 18.97 7.04 1.78
C GLY A 367 20.21 7.33 0.92
N VAL A 368 20.93 8.41 1.21
CA VAL A 368 22.25 8.69 0.60
C VAL A 368 23.28 7.69 1.15
N TYR A 369 23.97 7.01 0.24
CA TYR A 369 25.00 6.00 0.54
C TYR A 369 26.34 6.32 -0.13
N ALA A 370 27.45 5.83 0.45
CA ALA A 370 28.79 6.33 0.19
C ALA A 370 29.58 5.70 -0.98
N ASN A 371 29.03 4.77 -1.74
CA ASN A 371 29.79 4.16 -2.85
C ASN A 371 29.66 4.95 -4.16
N ASN A 372 30.50 6.00 -4.27
CA ASN A 372 31.18 6.51 -5.48
C ASN A 372 30.48 7.48 -6.46
N HIS A 373 30.22 8.74 -6.02
CA HIS A 373 30.43 9.95 -6.86
C HIS A 373 30.67 11.21 -6.01
N THR A 374 31.86 11.80 -6.08
CA THR A 374 32.27 12.91 -5.18
C THR A 374 31.48 14.19 -5.44
N GLN A 375 31.02 14.44 -6.67
CA GLN A 375 30.28 15.65 -7.01
C GLN A 375 28.83 15.61 -6.49
N LEU A 376 28.15 14.46 -6.61
CA LEU A 376 26.82 14.25 -6.03
C LEU A 376 26.85 14.43 -4.50
N LEU A 377 27.77 13.75 -3.84
CA LEU A 377 27.93 13.86 -2.39
C LEU A 377 28.31 15.29 -1.98
N ALA A 378 29.21 15.95 -2.72
CA ALA A 378 29.56 17.34 -2.50
C ALA A 378 28.35 18.28 -2.60
N ALA A 379 27.46 18.07 -3.59
CA ALA A 379 26.27 18.91 -3.77
C ALA A 379 25.27 18.77 -2.62
N LEU A 380 25.18 17.57 -2.03
CA LEU A 380 24.36 17.32 -0.85
C LEU A 380 25.07 17.71 0.45
N GLY A 381 26.36 18.08 0.40
CA GLY A 381 27.19 18.30 1.58
C GLY A 381 27.65 17.01 2.27
N ALA A 382 27.36 15.83 1.72
CA ALA A 382 27.86 14.56 2.25
C ALA A 382 29.39 14.46 2.05
N GLY A 383 30.12 14.37 3.16
CA GLY A 383 31.58 14.19 3.18
C GLY A 383 31.97 12.75 3.49
N VAL A 384 32.90 12.59 4.45
CA VAL A 384 33.35 11.28 4.92
C VAL A 384 32.23 10.61 5.70
N THR A 385 31.95 9.35 5.38
CA THR A 385 31.00 8.51 6.11
C THR A 385 31.73 7.53 7.02
N ASP A 386 31.04 7.03 8.03
CA ASP A 386 31.41 5.79 8.70
C ASP A 386 30.74 4.54 8.06
N ALA A 387 30.99 3.38 8.65
CA ALA A 387 30.40 2.12 8.22
C ALA A 387 28.88 2.08 8.49
N ALA A 388 28.13 1.64 7.48
CA ALA A 388 26.68 1.47 7.59
C ALA A 388 26.35 0.38 8.64
N ALA A 389 25.43 0.68 9.55
CA ALA A 389 25.05 -0.21 10.64
C ALA A 389 23.55 -0.09 10.99
N TYR A 390 23.06 -1.04 11.78
CA TYR A 390 21.79 -0.90 12.50
C TYR A 390 21.97 0.15 13.60
N ARG A 391 21.30 1.30 13.49
CA ARG A 391 21.53 2.44 14.40
C ARG A 391 20.28 2.83 15.18
N LYS A 392 20.53 3.21 16.43
CA LYS A 392 19.65 4.02 17.25
C LYS A 392 19.78 5.47 16.79
N LEU A 393 18.70 6.04 16.30
CA LEU A 393 18.60 7.40 15.80
C LEU A 393 17.82 8.27 16.78
N LEU A 394 18.21 9.53 16.85
CA LEU A 394 17.53 10.56 17.62
C LEU A 394 16.94 11.59 16.66
N TRP A 395 15.61 11.67 16.63
CA TRP A 395 14.88 12.72 15.93
C TRP A 395 14.16 13.59 16.95
N ARG A 396 14.61 14.85 17.08
CA ARG A 396 14.12 15.81 18.10
C ARG A 396 14.15 15.23 19.53
N GLY A 397 15.17 14.42 19.83
CA GLY A 397 15.34 13.73 21.11
C GLY A 397 14.54 12.43 21.26
N ALA A 398 13.58 12.14 20.37
CA ALA A 398 12.88 10.86 20.36
C ALA A 398 13.73 9.77 19.68
N THR A 399 13.74 8.59 20.28
CA THR A 399 14.49 7.43 19.78
C THR A 399 13.72 6.72 18.67
N TRP A 400 14.42 6.37 17.60
CA TRP A 400 13.93 5.49 16.54
C TRP A 400 15.06 4.59 16.03
N TYR A 401 14.73 3.50 15.33
CA TYR A 401 15.74 2.54 14.84
C TYR A 401 15.58 2.32 13.33
N MET A 402 16.69 2.33 12.60
CA MET A 402 16.70 2.12 11.15
C MET A 402 17.87 1.23 10.71
N PRO A 403 17.69 0.46 9.61
CA PRO A 403 18.71 -0.45 9.11
C PRO A 403 19.71 0.29 8.23
N HIS A 404 20.96 -0.16 8.27
CA HIS A 404 22.03 0.24 7.35
C HIS A 404 22.18 1.76 7.18
N VAL A 405 22.16 2.47 8.31
CA VAL A 405 22.36 3.92 8.35
C VAL A 405 23.84 4.22 8.63
N SER A 406 24.37 5.22 7.96
CA SER A 406 25.71 5.76 8.20
C SER A 406 25.67 7.16 8.78
N ALA A 407 26.64 7.53 9.60
CA ALA A 407 26.88 8.90 10.00
C ALA A 407 27.86 9.58 9.04
N TYR A 408 27.56 10.83 8.67
CA TYR A 408 28.37 11.64 7.76
C TYR A 408 29.03 12.82 8.48
N THR A 409 30.28 13.10 8.12
CA THR A 409 30.83 14.44 8.25
C THR A 409 30.22 15.30 7.14
N VAL A 410 29.45 16.33 7.50
CA VAL A 410 28.85 17.23 6.51
C VAL A 410 29.80 18.38 6.16
N VAL A 411 30.14 18.51 4.87
CA VAL A 411 30.95 19.60 4.32
C VAL A 411 30.03 20.65 3.71
N ILE A 412 29.82 21.75 4.44
CA ILE A 412 28.98 22.86 4.00
C ILE A 412 29.59 23.50 2.74
N ARG A 413 28.79 23.60 1.67
CA ARG A 413 29.16 24.24 0.41
C ARG A 413 28.60 25.66 0.31
N SER A 414 29.10 26.43 -0.65
CA SER A 414 28.68 27.82 -0.86
C SER A 414 27.19 27.98 -1.19
N HIS A 415 26.55 26.97 -1.80
CA HIS A 415 25.11 26.99 -2.08
C HIS A 415 24.25 26.59 -0.86
N MET A 416 24.84 26.10 0.23
CA MET A 416 24.12 25.58 1.39
C MET A 416 23.94 26.66 2.47
N SER A 417 22.86 27.43 2.37
CA SER A 417 22.45 28.35 3.45
C SER A 417 21.55 27.63 4.46
N ASN A 418 21.39 28.20 5.66
CA ASN A 418 20.48 27.68 6.71
C ASN A 418 20.65 26.17 6.98
N TYR A 419 21.90 25.71 6.99
CA TYR A 419 22.23 24.33 7.29
C TYR A 419 21.77 23.94 8.70
N ALA A 420 21.15 22.77 8.83
CA ALA A 420 20.81 22.18 10.12
C ALA A 420 20.85 20.64 10.06
N VAL A 421 21.23 20.03 11.18
CA VAL A 421 21.07 18.60 11.42
C VAL A 421 19.65 18.37 11.96
N TRP A 422 18.88 17.50 11.32
CA TRP A 422 17.54 17.13 11.79
C TRP A 422 17.49 15.73 12.42
N GLN A 423 18.51 14.90 12.18
CA GLN A 423 18.62 13.57 12.77
C GLN A 423 20.09 13.24 13.08
N THR A 424 20.31 12.68 14.26
CA THR A 424 21.60 12.11 14.66
C THR A 424 21.46 10.63 14.98
N ASP A 425 22.58 9.92 15.09
CA ASP A 425 22.61 8.70 15.89
C ASP A 425 22.77 9.02 17.38
N SER A 426 22.75 7.98 18.21
CA SER A 426 22.93 8.10 19.67
C SER A 426 24.32 8.54 20.11
N GLU A 427 25.32 8.52 19.22
CA GLU A 427 26.70 8.94 19.48
C GLU A 427 26.95 10.39 19.01
N GLY A 428 25.94 11.03 18.41
CA GLY A 428 26.01 12.41 17.91
C GLY A 428 26.45 12.52 16.44
N GLY A 429 26.62 11.38 15.74
CA GLY A 429 26.89 11.35 14.31
C GLY A 429 25.71 11.88 13.49
N THR A 430 25.98 12.64 12.43
CA THR A 430 24.92 13.21 11.58
C THR A 430 24.38 12.17 10.62
N THR A 431 23.11 11.80 10.76
CA THR A 431 22.41 10.82 9.92
C THR A 431 21.32 11.46 9.05
N GLY A 432 20.92 12.70 9.36
CA GLY A 432 20.04 13.50 8.53
C GLY A 432 20.31 14.98 8.69
N TRP A 433 20.40 15.68 7.56
CA TRP A 433 20.61 17.12 7.52
C TRP A 433 19.76 17.79 6.44
N LEU A 434 19.67 19.11 6.52
CA LEU A 434 18.93 19.94 5.59
C LEU A 434 19.67 21.25 5.34
N TYR A 435 19.36 21.89 4.21
CA TYR A 435 19.84 23.22 3.86
C TYR A 435 18.86 23.90 2.91
N LYS A 436 18.98 25.21 2.81
CA LYS A 436 18.32 26.03 1.80
C LYS A 436 19.31 26.40 0.71
N GLY A 437 18.97 26.07 -0.53
CA GLY A 437 19.68 26.55 -1.70
C GLY A 437 19.31 28.00 -2.05
N ALA A 438 19.54 28.38 -3.30
CA ALA A 438 19.16 29.71 -3.78
C ALA A 438 17.64 29.96 -3.74
N ARG A 439 16.82 28.90 -3.86
CA ARG A 439 15.35 28.99 -3.98
C ARG A 439 14.60 28.04 -3.07
N GLY A 440 15.02 26.78 -2.96
CA GLY A 440 14.27 25.72 -2.29
C GLY A 440 15.05 25.02 -1.18
N TRP A 441 14.32 24.21 -0.43
CA TRP A 441 14.87 23.40 0.66
C TRP A 441 15.28 22.02 0.17
N VAL A 442 16.41 21.53 0.68
CA VAL A 442 16.87 20.17 0.44
C VAL A 442 17.00 19.47 1.78
N TYR A 443 16.32 18.33 1.89
CA TYR A 443 16.38 17.41 3.01
C TYR A 443 17.14 16.17 2.59
N VAL A 444 18.05 15.73 3.44
CA VAL A 444 18.89 14.57 3.18
C VAL A 444 18.84 13.63 4.38
N SER A 445 18.68 12.33 4.12
CA SER A 445 18.92 11.27 5.09
C SER A 445 20.02 10.34 4.56
N SER A 446 20.84 9.80 5.45
CA SER A 446 21.73 8.70 5.12
C SER A 446 20.99 7.37 5.05
N GLY A 447 21.60 6.40 4.38
CA GLY A 447 21.10 5.03 4.25
C GLY A 447 22.08 4.16 3.45
N ASN A 448 21.64 2.99 3.03
CA ASN A 448 22.36 2.10 2.11
C ASN A 448 21.55 1.95 0.80
N ASN A 449 21.53 0.79 0.15
CA ASN A 449 20.73 0.52 -1.05
C ASN A 449 19.79 -0.69 -0.84
N HIS A 450 19.02 -0.67 0.26
CA HIS A 450 18.14 -1.76 0.70
C HIS A 450 16.68 -1.31 0.90
N PRO A 451 15.68 -2.21 0.71
CA PRO A 451 14.26 -1.86 0.73
C PRO A 451 13.71 -1.15 1.99
N GLY A 452 14.47 -1.09 3.09
CA GLY A 452 14.08 -0.44 4.35
C GLY A 452 14.44 1.05 4.46
N GLU A 453 14.93 1.71 3.41
CA GLU A 453 15.44 3.10 3.54
C GLU A 453 14.39 4.20 3.29
N CYS A 454 13.27 3.87 2.64
CA CYS A 454 12.12 4.80 2.51
C CYS A 454 11.51 5.18 3.88
N ASN A 455 11.97 4.54 4.95
CA ASN A 455 11.54 4.73 6.32
C ASN A 455 11.84 6.12 6.89
N SER A 456 12.80 6.87 6.33
CA SER A 456 13.09 8.22 6.81
C SER A 456 12.11 9.28 6.29
N LEU A 457 11.42 9.01 5.18
CA LEU A 457 10.58 10.01 4.53
C LEU A 457 9.44 10.56 5.41
N PRO A 458 8.67 9.76 6.20
CA PRO A 458 7.68 10.31 7.11
C PRO A 458 8.25 11.34 8.09
N PHE A 459 9.44 11.08 8.61
CA PHE A 459 10.14 11.98 9.54
C PHE A 459 10.62 13.25 8.83
N MET A 460 11.15 13.11 7.61
CA MET A 460 11.57 14.26 6.80
C MET A 460 10.38 15.16 6.42
N LEU A 461 9.24 14.57 6.04
CA LEU A 461 8.00 15.30 5.75
C LEU A 461 7.48 16.01 7.00
N ALA A 462 7.45 15.32 8.15
CA ALA A 462 7.05 15.93 9.42
C ALA A 462 7.96 17.11 9.79
N GLU A 463 9.28 16.96 9.63
CA GLU A 463 10.25 18.04 9.86
C GLU A 463 10.03 19.23 8.92
N ALA A 464 9.73 18.98 7.65
CA ALA A 464 9.45 20.03 6.67
C ALA A 464 8.13 20.77 6.94
N ILE A 465 7.09 20.06 7.39
CA ILE A 465 5.81 20.65 7.79
C ILE A 465 5.98 21.52 9.04
N MET A 466 6.66 21.01 10.07
CA MET A 466 6.89 21.74 11.32
C MET A 466 7.70 23.03 11.11
N ARG A 467 8.59 23.04 10.12
CA ARG A 467 9.35 24.24 9.75
C ARG A 467 8.61 25.17 8.78
N GLY A 468 7.42 24.78 8.31
CA GLY A 468 6.64 25.55 7.33
C GLY A 468 7.26 25.57 5.93
N HIS A 469 8.11 24.58 5.60
CA HIS A 469 8.77 24.49 4.29
C HIS A 469 7.88 23.82 3.24
N ILE A 470 6.94 22.97 3.68
CA ILE A 470 5.85 22.42 2.87
C ILE A 470 4.54 22.56 3.66
N ALA A 471 3.41 22.54 2.96
CA ALA A 471 2.11 22.46 3.60
C ALA A 471 1.85 21.04 4.14
N PRO A 472 0.96 20.89 5.14
CA PRO A 472 0.49 19.57 5.57
C PRO A 472 -0.10 18.76 4.40
N PRO A 473 0.01 17.41 4.43
CA PRO A 473 -0.56 16.57 3.40
C PRO A 473 -2.09 16.71 3.33
N PRO A 474 -2.73 16.43 2.18
CA PRO A 474 -4.18 16.44 2.05
C PRO A 474 -4.89 15.58 3.11
N ARG A 475 -4.30 14.45 3.47
CA ARG A 475 -4.71 13.62 4.61
C ARG A 475 -3.49 13.05 5.33
N LYS A 476 -3.63 12.77 6.63
CA LYS A 476 -2.61 12.02 7.38
C LYS A 476 -2.67 10.55 6.96
N LEU A 477 -1.53 9.87 7.02
CA LEU A 477 -1.46 8.42 6.90
C LEU A 477 -2.25 7.78 8.04
N ALA A 478 -3.30 7.05 7.71
CA ALA A 478 -3.95 6.21 8.71
C ALA A 478 -3.09 4.98 8.98
N ALA A 479 -2.84 4.72 10.27
CA ALA A 479 -2.06 3.58 10.73
C ALA A 479 -2.88 2.77 11.73
N VAL A 480 -2.89 1.45 11.54
CA VAL A 480 -3.57 0.51 12.42
C VAL A 480 -2.52 -0.27 13.18
N VAL A 481 -2.58 -0.21 14.50
CA VAL A 481 -1.81 -1.08 15.40
C VAL A 481 -2.81 -1.77 16.31
N ASP A 482 -2.73 -3.09 16.43
CA ASP A 482 -3.56 -3.91 17.31
C ASP A 482 -2.70 -4.80 18.21
N VAL A 483 -3.25 -5.25 19.34
CA VAL A 483 -2.57 -6.20 20.23
C VAL A 483 -3.42 -7.46 20.37
N ASP A 484 -2.87 -8.55 19.84
CA ASP A 484 -3.45 -9.89 20.01
C ASP A 484 -3.25 -10.40 21.44
N ASP A 485 -4.03 -11.38 21.90
CA ASP A 485 -3.85 -12.00 23.23
C ASP A 485 -3.70 -10.99 24.40
N MET A 486 -4.42 -9.86 24.38
CA MET A 486 -4.29 -8.79 25.37
C MET A 486 -5.54 -8.69 26.24
N PRO A 487 -5.45 -8.86 27.58
CA PRO A 487 -4.26 -9.14 28.37
C PRO A 487 -3.74 -10.57 28.19
N ALA A 488 -2.43 -10.76 28.21
CA ALA A 488 -1.81 -12.09 28.17
C ALA A 488 -1.71 -12.67 29.59
N CYS A 489 -2.63 -13.56 29.93
CA CYS A 489 -2.70 -14.19 31.25
C CYS A 489 -2.54 -15.72 31.17
N ASP A 490 -1.89 -16.24 30.13
CA ASP A 490 -1.82 -17.68 29.86
C ASP A 490 -1.04 -18.50 30.90
N GLY A 491 -0.26 -17.87 31.78
CA GLY A 491 0.49 -18.53 32.85
C GLY A 491 1.66 -19.41 32.36
N VAL A 492 1.82 -19.60 31.05
CA VAL A 492 2.96 -20.30 30.45
C VAL A 492 4.14 -19.34 30.36
N ASN A 493 3.86 -18.08 29.99
CA ASN A 493 4.87 -17.05 29.77
C ASN A 493 4.81 -15.92 30.82
N GLY A 494 3.80 -15.92 31.68
CA GLY A 494 3.58 -14.92 32.73
C GLY A 494 2.11 -14.64 32.96
N ILE A 495 1.81 -13.85 34.00
CA ILE A 495 0.49 -13.27 34.21
C ILE A 495 0.68 -11.76 34.23
N MET A 496 0.11 -11.07 33.25
CA MET A 496 0.11 -9.60 33.25
C MET A 496 -0.53 -9.04 34.52
N THR A 497 0.10 -8.02 35.07
CA THR A 497 -0.44 -7.23 36.16
C THR A 497 -1.27 -6.07 35.62
N LEU A 498 -2.09 -5.45 36.47
CA LEU A 498 -2.78 -4.22 36.11
C LEU A 498 -1.81 -3.10 35.68
N ALA A 499 -0.62 -3.04 36.27
CA ALA A 499 0.39 -2.05 35.95
C ALA A 499 0.93 -2.22 34.52
N ASP A 500 1.11 -3.46 34.05
CA ASP A 500 1.54 -3.76 32.67
C ASP A 500 0.50 -3.24 31.67
N VAL A 501 -0.78 -3.57 31.92
CA VAL A 501 -1.92 -3.15 31.09
C VAL A 501 -2.06 -1.62 31.07
N GLN A 502 -1.89 -0.96 32.22
CA GLN A 502 -1.91 0.49 32.33
C GLN A 502 -0.77 1.16 31.55
N ARG A 503 0.43 0.57 31.56
CA ARG A 503 1.59 1.08 30.82
C ARG A 503 1.35 1.04 29.31
N VAL A 504 0.78 -0.06 28.79
CA VAL A 504 0.38 -0.18 27.38
C VAL A 504 -0.67 0.89 27.04
N TYR A 505 -1.72 1.02 27.86
CA TYR A 505 -2.78 2.00 27.62
C TYR A 505 -2.25 3.45 27.67
N ALA A 506 -1.29 3.75 28.53
CA ALA A 506 -0.66 5.09 28.59
C ALA A 506 0.05 5.44 27.27
N ALA A 507 0.77 4.48 26.67
CA ALA A 507 1.39 4.67 25.36
C ALA A 507 0.33 4.87 24.26
N MET A 508 -0.75 4.07 24.27
CA MET A 508 -1.89 4.25 23.36
C MET A 508 -2.53 5.63 23.48
N ALA A 509 -2.77 6.10 24.72
CA ALA A 509 -3.37 7.40 25.00
C ALA A 509 -2.49 8.56 24.53
N ALA A 510 -1.17 8.46 24.67
CA ALA A 510 -0.22 9.45 24.14
C ALA A 510 -0.26 9.58 22.61
N MET A 511 -0.72 8.53 21.92
CA MET A 511 -0.87 8.50 20.47
C MET A 511 -2.30 8.77 19.97
N GLN A 512 -3.29 8.81 20.88
CA GLN A 512 -4.71 8.73 20.52
C GLN A 512 -4.95 7.53 19.59
N MET A 513 -4.48 6.35 20.00
CA MET A 513 -4.47 5.13 19.19
C MET A 513 -5.61 4.19 19.59
N PRO A 514 -6.74 4.17 18.86
CA PRO A 514 -7.68 3.06 18.87
C PRO A 514 -6.95 1.74 18.63
N ASN A 515 -7.25 0.73 19.43
CA ASN A 515 -6.55 -0.55 19.34
C ASN A 515 -7.50 -1.70 19.65
N SER A 516 -7.51 -2.71 18.79
CA SER A 516 -8.27 -3.94 19.03
C SER A 516 -7.48 -4.83 19.98
N TRP A 517 -8.11 -5.23 21.10
CA TRP A 517 -7.50 -6.14 22.07
C TRP A 517 -8.16 -7.51 21.95
N GLY A 518 -7.36 -8.53 21.62
CA GLY A 518 -7.80 -9.92 21.57
C GLY A 518 -8.00 -10.49 22.97
N ILE A 519 -9.24 -10.45 23.48
CA ILE A 519 -9.58 -10.96 24.80
C ILE A 519 -9.72 -12.48 24.74
N ARG A 520 -8.96 -13.18 25.58
CA ARG A 520 -8.95 -14.64 25.69
C ARG A 520 -9.98 -15.14 26.73
N PRO A 521 -11.09 -15.77 26.32
CA PRO A 521 -12.11 -16.28 27.26
C PRO A 521 -11.55 -17.34 28.21
N GLU A 522 -10.54 -18.11 27.78
CA GLU A 522 -9.90 -19.13 28.59
C GLU A 522 -9.15 -18.54 29.80
N ASP A 523 -8.63 -17.32 29.71
CA ASP A 523 -7.95 -16.63 30.82
C ASP A 523 -8.94 -16.13 31.86
N ILE A 524 -10.14 -15.75 31.44
CA ILE A 524 -11.25 -15.36 32.33
C ILE A 524 -11.80 -16.60 33.05
N SER A 525 -12.16 -17.64 32.30
CA SER A 525 -12.78 -18.86 32.84
C SER A 525 -11.87 -19.62 33.81
N SER A 526 -10.55 -19.62 33.56
CA SER A 526 -9.57 -20.22 34.46
C SER A 526 -9.21 -19.34 35.68
N GLY A 527 -9.72 -18.11 35.73
CA GLY A 527 -9.44 -17.14 36.80
C GLY A 527 -8.04 -16.53 36.75
N ARG A 528 -7.30 -16.71 35.64
CA ARG A 528 -5.96 -16.13 35.46
C ARG A 528 -6.04 -14.62 35.24
N GLN A 529 -7.05 -14.15 34.51
CA GLN A 529 -7.33 -12.73 34.37
C GLN A 529 -8.03 -12.19 35.62
N SER A 530 -7.36 -11.29 36.33
CA SER A 530 -7.94 -10.69 37.54
C SER A 530 -9.13 -9.78 37.24
N ALA A 531 -10.07 -9.67 38.18
CA ALA A 531 -11.21 -8.75 38.08
C ALA A 531 -10.78 -7.28 37.91
N ALA A 532 -9.62 -6.89 38.47
CA ALA A 532 -9.08 -5.55 38.33
C ALA A 532 -8.68 -5.25 36.87
N ILE A 533 -8.10 -6.22 36.17
CA ILE A 533 -7.76 -6.10 34.75
C ILE A 533 -9.03 -6.07 33.91
N SER A 534 -10.01 -6.94 34.16
CA SER A 534 -11.29 -6.92 33.45
C SER A 534 -12.03 -5.60 33.61
N ASN A 535 -12.07 -5.06 34.84
CA ASN A 535 -12.63 -3.74 35.11
C ASN A 535 -11.89 -2.63 34.38
N PHE A 536 -10.56 -2.69 34.31
CA PHE A 536 -9.76 -1.71 33.57
C PHE A 536 -10.10 -1.73 32.08
N VAL A 537 -10.10 -2.91 31.44
CA VAL A 537 -10.46 -3.07 30.02
C VAL A 537 -11.87 -2.52 29.77
N ALA A 538 -12.83 -2.90 30.61
CA ALA A 538 -14.21 -2.45 30.49
C ALA A 538 -14.38 -0.94 30.69
N GLN A 539 -13.58 -0.27 31.53
CA GLN A 539 -13.68 1.17 31.74
C GLN A 539 -13.06 1.99 30.60
N HIS A 540 -12.11 1.39 29.87
CA HIS A 540 -11.38 2.05 28.79
C HIS A 540 -11.80 1.53 27.40
N SER A 541 -12.96 0.87 27.31
CA SER A 541 -13.55 0.42 26.06
C SER A 541 -14.14 1.59 25.25
N ALA A 542 -14.22 1.40 23.93
CA ALA A 542 -14.64 2.44 22.99
C ALA A 542 -16.07 2.95 23.23
N ASP A 543 -17.02 2.08 23.60
CA ASP A 543 -18.39 2.45 23.99
C ASP A 543 -18.45 3.36 25.23
N ARG A 544 -17.36 3.43 25.99
CA ARG A 544 -17.23 4.30 27.18
C ARG A 544 -16.27 5.47 26.95
N GLY A 545 -15.92 5.75 25.70
CA GLY A 545 -15.04 6.86 25.32
C GLY A 545 -13.54 6.56 25.49
N GLY A 546 -13.18 5.30 25.71
CA GLY A 546 -11.78 4.86 25.74
C GLY A 546 -11.26 4.46 24.35
N LEU A 547 -10.05 3.89 24.32
CA LEU A 547 -9.33 3.52 23.10
C LEU A 547 -9.30 2.01 22.84
N ILE A 548 -9.82 1.18 23.75
CA ILE A 548 -9.78 -0.26 23.63
C ILE A 548 -11.03 -0.74 22.88
N TYR A 549 -10.83 -1.57 21.86
CA TYR A 549 -11.88 -2.26 21.11
C TYR A 549 -11.77 -3.74 21.43
N PRO A 550 -12.44 -4.25 22.49
CA PRO A 550 -12.29 -5.64 22.88
C PRO A 550 -12.95 -6.53 21.83
N ILE A 551 -12.19 -7.50 21.32
CA ILE A 551 -12.67 -8.53 20.41
C ILE A 551 -12.37 -9.90 21.03
N VAL A 552 -13.26 -10.87 20.83
CA VAL A 552 -12.99 -12.24 21.28
C VAL A 552 -11.84 -12.81 20.48
N HIS A 553 -10.84 -13.32 21.19
CA HIS A 553 -9.76 -14.11 20.63
C HIS A 553 -9.86 -15.55 21.14
N ASN A 554 -10.02 -16.51 20.24
CA ASN A 554 -10.03 -17.93 20.59
C ASN A 554 -9.07 -18.67 19.65
N GLY A 555 -8.06 -19.32 20.23
CA GLY A 555 -6.89 -19.82 19.50
C GLY A 555 -7.20 -20.82 18.38
N ASN A 556 -6.54 -20.61 17.24
CA ASN A 556 -6.17 -21.47 16.09
C ASN A 556 -7.08 -22.58 15.51
N TRP A 557 -8.04 -23.14 16.22
CA TRP A 557 -8.61 -24.45 15.85
C TRP A 557 -10.12 -24.46 15.60
N HIS A 558 -10.87 -23.48 16.13
CA HIS A 558 -12.31 -23.40 15.91
C HIS A 558 -12.68 -23.11 14.45
N TRP A 559 -11.96 -22.19 13.82
CA TRP A 559 -12.28 -21.69 12.48
C TRP A 559 -11.77 -22.57 11.32
N LYS A 560 -11.15 -23.71 11.61
CA LYS A 560 -10.64 -24.65 10.59
C LYS A 560 -11.44 -25.95 10.52
N ASN A 561 -11.99 -26.38 11.66
CA ASN A 561 -12.56 -27.70 11.84
C ASN A 561 -13.92 -27.56 12.54
N GLY A 562 -15.00 -27.51 11.77
CA GLY A 562 -16.33 -27.41 12.36
C GLY A 562 -17.40 -27.11 11.33
N THR A 563 -18.66 -27.33 11.71
CA THR A 563 -19.78 -26.79 10.93
C THR A 563 -20.04 -25.35 11.38
N LYS A 564 -20.61 -24.53 10.50
CA LYS A 564 -21.08 -23.16 10.83
C LYS A 564 -21.82 -23.08 12.18
N THR A 565 -22.71 -24.04 12.45
CA THR A 565 -23.49 -24.10 13.69
C THR A 565 -22.62 -24.28 14.93
N VAL A 566 -21.57 -25.11 14.84
CA VAL A 566 -20.65 -25.35 15.96
C VAL A 566 -19.82 -24.08 16.23
N ASN A 567 -19.30 -23.46 15.17
CA ASN A 567 -18.47 -22.26 15.28
C ASN A 567 -19.29 -21.05 15.81
N ASP A 568 -20.54 -20.89 15.35
CA ASP A 568 -21.49 -19.90 15.91
C ASP A 568 -21.76 -20.12 17.40
N GLY A 569 -22.01 -21.37 17.81
CA GLY A 569 -22.26 -21.71 19.21
C GLY A 569 -21.08 -21.40 20.12
N LEU A 570 -19.86 -21.71 19.67
CA LEU A 570 -18.63 -21.47 20.42
C LEU A 570 -18.32 -19.98 20.54
N TYR A 571 -18.37 -19.24 19.43
CA TYR A 571 -18.11 -17.80 19.43
C TYR A 571 -19.10 -17.03 20.33
N ARG A 572 -20.38 -17.42 20.35
CA ARG A 572 -21.38 -16.84 21.27
C ARG A 572 -21.12 -17.20 22.74
N ALA A 573 -20.63 -18.40 23.03
CA ALA A 573 -20.24 -18.79 24.38
C ALA A 573 -19.03 -17.99 24.88
N ASP A 574 -18.10 -17.68 23.98
CA ASP A 574 -16.95 -16.83 24.26
C ASP A 574 -17.37 -15.38 24.54
N ILE A 575 -18.25 -14.82 23.70
CA ILE A 575 -18.88 -13.50 23.96
C ILE A 575 -19.54 -13.52 25.34
N ALA A 576 -20.33 -14.54 25.66
CA ALA A 576 -20.99 -14.66 26.97
C ALA A 576 -19.97 -14.70 28.14
N THR A 577 -18.83 -15.36 27.95
CA THR A 577 -17.76 -15.43 28.96
C THR A 577 -17.11 -14.06 29.17
N VAL A 578 -16.75 -13.36 28.09
CA VAL A 578 -16.09 -12.05 28.15
C VAL A 578 -17.05 -10.98 28.71
N THR A 579 -18.31 -11.01 28.28
CA THR A 579 -19.37 -10.11 28.79
C THR A 579 -19.73 -10.39 30.24
N GLY A 580 -19.71 -11.66 30.67
CA GLY A 580 -19.87 -12.05 32.06
C GLY A 580 -18.80 -11.44 32.98
N ALA A 581 -17.60 -11.13 32.45
CA ALA A 581 -16.56 -10.38 33.14
C ALA A 581 -16.71 -8.85 33.04
N GLY A 582 -17.80 -8.36 32.44
CA GLY A 582 -18.12 -6.94 32.30
C GLY A 582 -17.48 -6.24 31.10
N ILE A 583 -16.82 -6.98 30.20
CA ILE A 583 -16.12 -6.45 29.02
C ILE A 583 -17.04 -6.51 27.79
N PRO A 584 -17.30 -5.39 27.10
CA PRO A 584 -18.11 -5.39 25.88
C PRO A 584 -17.31 -5.87 24.66
N VAL A 585 -17.89 -6.76 23.87
CA VAL A 585 -17.35 -7.35 22.63
C VAL A 585 -18.20 -6.92 21.44
N GLY A 586 -18.27 -5.61 21.19
CA GLY A 586 -18.96 -5.08 20.03
C GLY A 586 -19.85 -3.88 20.31
N ASP A 587 -20.35 -3.27 19.23
CA ASP A 587 -21.14 -2.04 19.29
C ASP A 587 -22.67 -2.24 19.28
N ASP A 588 -23.13 -3.45 18.94
CA ASP A 588 -24.55 -3.77 18.87
C ASP A 588 -25.06 -4.38 20.19
N ALA A 589 -26.37 -4.35 20.40
CA ALA A 589 -26.99 -4.85 21.63
C ALA A 589 -26.71 -6.33 21.89
N GLY A 590 -26.46 -7.11 20.83
CA GLY A 590 -26.11 -8.53 20.89
C GLY A 590 -24.62 -8.80 21.03
N GLN A 591 -23.76 -7.78 20.92
CA GLN A 591 -22.31 -7.90 20.91
C GLN A 591 -21.80 -8.89 19.85
N LEU A 592 -22.42 -8.83 18.67
CA LEU A 592 -22.10 -9.64 17.49
C LEU A 592 -21.35 -8.80 16.45
N ASN A 593 -21.44 -7.49 16.49
CA ASN A 593 -20.59 -6.63 15.68
C ASN A 593 -19.30 -6.39 16.44
N ALA A 594 -18.23 -7.13 16.13
CA ALA A 594 -16.89 -6.93 16.67
C ALA A 594 -16.27 -5.60 16.18
N TRP A 595 -16.96 -4.47 16.40
CA TRP A 595 -16.54 -3.13 16.02
C TRP A 595 -16.22 -2.96 14.53
N GLY A 596 -16.77 -3.83 13.67
CA GLY A 596 -16.45 -3.89 12.24
C GLY A 596 -15.10 -4.55 11.89
N TYR A 597 -14.36 -5.10 12.85
CA TYR A 597 -13.02 -5.65 12.67
C TYR A 597 -12.83 -6.95 13.46
N THR A 598 -12.37 -8.02 12.80
CA THR A 598 -12.13 -9.31 13.45
C THR A 598 -10.75 -9.86 13.17
N TYR A 599 -10.32 -10.75 14.06
CA TYR A 599 -9.06 -11.47 13.97
C TYR A 599 -9.25 -12.91 13.48
N ALA A 600 -8.37 -13.35 12.57
CA ALA A 600 -8.15 -14.75 12.28
C ALA A 600 -6.65 -15.09 12.30
N ASN A 601 -6.29 -16.18 12.97
CA ASN A 601 -4.92 -16.66 12.95
C ASN A 601 -4.58 -17.28 11.58
N GLN A 602 -3.28 -17.32 11.25
CA GLN A 602 -2.64 -17.80 10.03
C GLN A 602 -2.98 -19.24 9.59
N ASN A 603 -3.84 -19.94 10.33
CA ASN A 603 -4.11 -21.36 10.15
C ASN A 603 -5.57 -21.68 9.80
N SER A 604 -6.49 -20.70 9.76
CA SER A 604 -7.92 -21.04 9.93
C SER A 604 -8.96 -20.05 9.38
N TRP A 605 -8.78 -19.39 8.23
CA TRP A 605 -9.93 -18.73 7.57
C TRP A 605 -10.49 -19.61 6.45
N ASP A 606 -11.54 -20.38 6.76
CA ASP A 606 -12.29 -21.21 5.81
C ASP A 606 -13.58 -20.53 5.31
N GLU A 607 -14.25 -21.18 4.37
CA GLU A 607 -15.48 -20.67 3.73
C GLU A 607 -16.63 -20.55 4.75
N GLU A 608 -16.71 -21.47 5.71
CA GLU A 608 -17.70 -21.50 6.77
C GLU A 608 -17.51 -20.36 7.79
N SER A 609 -16.26 -20.05 8.13
CA SER A 609 -15.89 -18.92 8.99
C SER A 609 -16.18 -17.58 8.30
N HIS A 610 -15.94 -17.52 6.99
CA HIS A 610 -16.35 -16.38 6.18
C HIS A 610 -17.86 -16.18 6.17
N GLN A 611 -18.65 -17.25 6.02
CA GLN A 611 -20.11 -17.17 6.09
C GLN A 611 -20.65 -16.66 7.42
N LEU A 612 -19.93 -16.90 8.53
CA LEU A 612 -20.29 -16.36 9.82
C LEU A 612 -20.12 -14.84 9.84
N GLY A 613 -19.08 -14.31 9.19
CA GLY A 613 -18.77 -12.88 9.16
C GLY A 613 -19.63 -11.99 8.27
N GLN A 614 -20.62 -12.53 7.57
CA GLN A 614 -21.42 -11.78 6.59
C GLN A 614 -22.65 -11.12 7.23
N PRO A 615 -22.84 -9.79 7.08
CA PRO A 615 -23.87 -9.04 7.81
C PRO A 615 -25.33 -9.32 7.40
N GLY A 616 -25.58 -10.16 6.39
CA GLY A 616 -26.94 -10.40 5.86
C GLY A 616 -27.17 -11.77 5.22
N SER A 617 -28.43 -12.06 4.92
CA SER A 617 -28.88 -13.22 4.12
C SER A 617 -28.85 -12.94 2.62
N ASP A 618 -28.04 -11.99 2.18
CA ASP A 618 -28.00 -11.55 0.79
C ASP A 618 -27.07 -12.46 -0.04
N TYR A 619 -26.86 -12.07 -1.30
CA TYR A 619 -26.06 -12.79 -2.29
C TYR A 619 -24.60 -13.04 -1.88
N THR A 620 -24.09 -12.50 -0.76
CA THR A 620 -22.72 -12.76 -0.26
C THR A 620 -22.63 -14.03 0.60
N ALA A 621 -23.76 -14.63 0.96
CA ALA A 621 -23.81 -15.90 1.68
C ALA A 621 -23.28 -17.06 0.83
N SER A 622 -22.74 -18.11 1.47
CA SER A 622 -22.13 -19.23 0.74
C SER A 622 -23.12 -20.08 -0.03
N PRO A 623 -22.67 -20.59 -1.18
CA PRO A 623 -23.40 -21.55 -1.98
C PRO A 623 -23.58 -22.96 -1.41
N ASP A 624 -22.79 -23.35 -0.42
CA ASP A 624 -22.61 -24.77 -0.07
C ASP A 624 -23.76 -25.38 0.77
N GLY A 625 -24.98 -24.84 0.62
CA GLY A 625 -26.19 -25.43 1.20
C GLY A 625 -26.33 -25.27 2.71
N PHE A 626 -25.55 -24.39 3.33
CA PHE A 626 -25.72 -24.06 4.75
C PHE A 626 -26.92 -23.13 4.95
N THR A 627 -27.80 -23.46 5.91
CA THR A 627 -28.95 -22.62 6.27
C THR A 627 -28.53 -21.17 6.59
N SER A 628 -29.20 -20.21 5.94
CA SER A 628 -28.94 -18.78 6.11
C SER A 628 -29.21 -18.30 7.55
N ARG A 629 -28.22 -17.66 8.16
CA ARG A 629 -28.35 -16.87 9.40
C ARG A 629 -27.65 -15.54 9.16
N MET A 630 -28.20 -14.43 9.66
CA MET A 630 -27.49 -13.15 9.72
C MET A 630 -26.17 -13.35 10.46
N GLY A 631 -25.07 -12.91 9.87
CA GLY A 631 -23.74 -13.04 10.45
C GLY A 631 -23.32 -11.81 11.25
N TYR A 632 -22.06 -11.84 11.66
CA TYR A 632 -21.39 -10.83 12.47
C TYR A 632 -21.09 -9.57 11.65
N GLY A 633 -21.05 -8.39 12.27
CA GLY A 633 -20.90 -7.10 11.57
C GLY A 633 -19.51 -6.80 10.96
N TRP A 634 -18.71 -7.83 10.66
CA TRP A 634 -17.31 -7.68 10.29
C TRP A 634 -17.13 -7.11 8.88
N ARG A 635 -16.40 -6.01 8.77
CA ARG A 635 -16.06 -5.39 7.48
C ARG A 635 -14.63 -5.73 7.05
N VAL A 636 -13.77 -5.98 8.03
CA VAL A 636 -12.36 -6.27 7.83
C VAL A 636 -11.98 -7.49 8.67
N CYS A 637 -11.27 -8.43 8.05
CA CYS A 637 -10.66 -9.58 8.71
C CYS A 637 -9.14 -9.46 8.63
N ARG A 638 -8.49 -9.41 9.79
CA ARG A 638 -7.04 -9.48 9.94
C ARG A 638 -6.60 -10.94 9.86
N LEU A 639 -5.67 -11.25 8.96
CA LEU A 639 -5.06 -12.57 8.82
C LEU A 639 -3.62 -12.54 9.34
N ASP A 640 -3.28 -13.37 10.31
CA ASP A 640 -1.89 -13.49 10.75
C ASP A 640 -1.03 -14.26 9.75
N ALA A 641 0.25 -13.87 9.66
CA ALA A 641 1.37 -14.50 8.93
C ALA A 641 1.16 -14.97 7.47
N LEU A 642 2.15 -14.63 6.64
CA LEU A 642 2.32 -15.18 5.30
C LEU A 642 3.34 -16.33 5.36
N SER A 643 3.13 -17.41 4.60
CA SER A 643 4.15 -18.41 4.17
C SER A 643 4.65 -19.54 5.10
N VAL A 644 3.97 -19.95 6.19
CA VAL A 644 4.50 -21.06 7.03
C VAL A 644 3.65 -22.34 7.05
N ASN A 645 2.31 -22.27 7.06
CA ASN A 645 1.46 -23.47 7.22
C ASN A 645 0.14 -23.47 6.40
N ASN A 646 -0.06 -22.52 5.50
CA ASN A 646 -1.31 -22.38 4.77
C ASN A 646 -1.47 -23.47 3.72
N THR A 647 -2.33 -24.43 4.01
CA THR A 647 -2.65 -25.54 3.11
C THR A 647 -4.02 -25.41 2.46
N LYS A 648 -4.90 -24.49 2.92
CA LYS A 648 -6.31 -24.37 2.46
C LYS A 648 -6.99 -23.03 2.79
N THR A 649 -6.58 -21.88 2.24
CA THR A 649 -7.32 -20.61 2.48
C THR A 649 -7.62 -19.84 1.20
N ILE A 650 -8.69 -19.05 1.26
CA ILE A 650 -9.26 -18.24 0.19
C ILE A 650 -8.30 -17.08 -0.11
N GLY A 651 -7.32 -17.32 -0.99
CA GLY A 651 -6.41 -16.32 -1.57
C GLY A 651 -5.73 -15.39 -0.57
N GLU A 652 -4.53 -15.74 -0.11
CA GLU A 652 -3.77 -14.90 0.81
C GLU A 652 -3.60 -13.46 0.29
N PRO A 653 -3.85 -12.44 1.13
CA PRO A 653 -3.62 -11.05 0.76
C PRO A 653 -2.12 -10.77 0.75
N GLU A 654 -1.49 -10.91 -0.42
CA GLU A 654 -0.14 -10.40 -0.63
C GLU A 654 -0.14 -8.88 -0.90
N GLU A 655 1.04 -8.26 -0.88
CA GLU A 655 1.43 -6.85 -1.01
C GLU A 655 0.83 -6.09 -2.22
N VAL A 656 -0.50 -6.02 -2.33
CA VAL A 656 -1.22 -5.28 -3.38
C VAL A 656 -1.91 -4.10 -2.75
N HIS A 657 -1.14 -3.13 -2.28
CA HIS A 657 -1.69 -1.90 -1.72
C HIS A 657 -2.82 -2.13 -0.67
N GLY A 658 -2.79 -3.29 0.01
CA GLY A 658 -3.79 -3.73 0.99
C GLY A 658 -5.16 -4.16 0.46
N GLN A 659 -5.40 -4.35 -0.84
CA GLN A 659 -6.75 -4.43 -1.42
C GLN A 659 -7.16 -5.84 -1.86
N THR A 660 -7.34 -6.76 -0.91
CA THR A 660 -8.01 -8.04 -1.18
C THR A 660 -9.40 -8.03 -0.58
N TRP A 661 -10.41 -8.28 -1.42
CA TRP A 661 -11.80 -8.33 -1.01
C TRP A 661 -12.39 -9.71 -1.28
N TYR A 662 -13.10 -10.25 -0.29
CA TYR A 662 -13.83 -11.49 -0.42
C TYR A 662 -15.28 -11.29 0.02
N ARG A 663 -16.20 -11.35 -0.96
CA ARG A 663 -17.66 -11.16 -0.80
C ARG A 663 -18.06 -10.05 0.18
N GLY A 664 -17.45 -8.87 0.08
CA GLY A 664 -17.78 -7.72 0.92
C GLY A 664 -16.99 -7.59 2.23
N THR A 665 -16.16 -8.57 2.60
CA THR A 665 -15.17 -8.44 3.68
C THR A 665 -13.79 -8.13 3.10
N ARG A 666 -13.09 -7.12 3.64
CA ARG A 666 -11.68 -6.86 3.31
C ARG A 666 -10.79 -7.84 4.08
N LEU A 667 -9.97 -8.60 3.36
CA LEU A 667 -8.97 -9.49 3.96
C LEU A 667 -7.63 -8.77 3.97
N VAL A 668 -7.04 -8.60 5.15
CA VAL A 668 -5.77 -7.87 5.30
C VAL A 668 -4.79 -8.70 6.10
N ALA A 669 -3.62 -8.98 5.51
CA ALA A 669 -2.55 -9.62 6.25
C ALA A 669 -2.01 -8.66 7.31
N SER A 670 -1.66 -9.21 8.47
CA SER A 670 -0.96 -8.51 9.54
C SER A 670 0.54 -8.83 9.48
N ARG A 671 1.35 -7.96 10.10
CA ARG A 671 2.81 -8.14 10.13
C ARG A 671 3.36 -7.83 11.52
N ILE A 672 4.33 -8.65 11.93
CA ILE A 672 5.13 -8.49 13.15
C ILE A 672 6.55 -9.02 12.91
N GLN A 673 7.54 -8.58 13.67
CA GLN A 673 8.88 -9.18 13.77
C GLN A 673 9.08 -9.90 15.11
N LEU A 674 8.53 -9.36 16.20
CA LEU A 674 8.60 -9.96 17.54
C LEU A 674 7.71 -11.22 17.59
N GLY A 675 8.29 -12.39 17.81
CA GLY A 675 7.53 -13.62 18.02
C GLY A 675 6.84 -13.61 19.39
N SER A 676 5.76 -14.39 19.55
CA SER A 676 5.04 -14.51 20.83
C SER A 676 5.91 -15.01 21.99
N GLY A 677 6.99 -15.75 21.70
CA GLY A 677 7.97 -16.21 22.70
C GLY A 677 9.02 -15.17 23.12
N THR A 678 9.05 -13.99 22.51
CA THR A 678 10.01 -12.92 22.86
C THR A 678 9.47 -12.10 24.04
N LEU A 679 9.78 -12.53 25.27
CA LEU A 679 9.23 -11.95 26.51
C LEU A 679 10.13 -10.88 27.14
N SER A 680 11.40 -10.84 26.77
CA SER A 680 12.38 -9.89 27.29
C SER A 680 13.42 -9.62 26.23
N GLN A 681 13.61 -8.36 25.86
CA GLN A 681 14.64 -7.97 24.90
C GLN A 681 15.11 -6.54 25.17
N ASP A 682 16.42 -6.36 25.33
CA ASP A 682 17.03 -5.04 25.40
C ASP A 682 17.34 -4.54 23.98
N PHE A 683 16.64 -3.52 23.52
CA PHE A 683 16.82 -2.92 22.20
C PHE A 683 18.10 -2.08 22.06
N ASP A 684 18.74 -1.74 23.18
CA ASP A 684 19.94 -0.91 23.24
C ASP A 684 21.24 -1.73 23.37
N ASP A 685 21.14 -3.06 23.51
CA ASP A 685 22.25 -4.00 23.77
C ASP A 685 23.37 -4.03 22.73
N GLY A 686 23.16 -3.44 21.54
CA GLY A 686 24.13 -3.46 20.45
C GLY A 686 24.25 -4.79 19.72
N GLY A 687 23.40 -5.77 20.05
CA GLY A 687 23.40 -7.12 19.52
C GLY A 687 22.10 -7.47 18.78
N ALA A 688 21.51 -8.61 19.15
CA ALA A 688 20.32 -9.14 18.51
C ALA A 688 19.09 -8.25 18.77
N GLY A 689 18.98 -7.67 19.98
CA GLY A 689 17.92 -6.75 20.36
C GLY A 689 17.81 -5.55 19.45
N ARG A 690 18.94 -4.90 19.17
CA ARG A 690 19.02 -3.80 18.21
C ARG A 690 18.60 -4.19 16.79
N SER A 691 18.94 -5.39 16.33
CA SER A 691 18.61 -5.82 14.98
C SER A 691 17.10 -6.09 14.83
N ASP A 692 16.50 -6.76 15.81
CA ASP A 692 15.06 -7.08 15.79
C ASP A 692 14.19 -5.82 15.84
N ILE A 693 14.52 -4.85 16.70
CA ILE A 693 13.75 -3.60 16.78
C ILE A 693 13.84 -2.79 15.48
N VAL A 694 14.98 -2.82 14.79
CA VAL A 694 15.12 -2.18 13.48
C VAL A 694 14.18 -2.83 12.47
N PHE A 695 14.13 -4.17 12.41
CA PHE A 695 13.23 -4.87 11.49
C PHE A 695 11.76 -4.64 11.85
N GLN A 696 11.41 -4.61 13.14
CA GLN A 696 10.07 -4.25 13.62
C GLN A 696 9.66 -2.86 13.11
N CYS A 697 10.50 -1.84 13.31
CA CYS A 697 10.28 -0.47 12.83
C CYS A 697 10.18 -0.40 11.30
N ALA A 698 11.02 -1.13 10.57
CA ALA A 698 11.00 -1.14 9.11
C ALA A 698 9.75 -1.82 8.54
N ARG A 699 9.29 -2.91 9.16
CA ARG A 699 8.03 -3.58 8.80
C ARG A 699 6.85 -2.66 9.09
N PHE A 700 6.84 -1.99 10.24
CA PHE A 700 5.76 -1.06 10.58
C PHE A 700 5.58 0.01 9.51
N ILE A 701 6.66 0.69 9.09
CA ILE A 701 6.56 1.72 8.04
C ILE A 701 6.15 1.08 6.70
N ARG A 702 6.85 0.02 6.26
CA ARG A 702 6.56 -0.59 4.96
C ARG A 702 5.12 -1.09 4.85
N PHE A 703 4.62 -1.79 5.86
CA PHE A 703 3.30 -2.43 5.77
C PHE A 703 2.18 -1.50 6.20
N THR A 704 2.38 -0.75 7.28
CA THR A 704 1.32 0.10 7.84
C THR A 704 1.25 1.44 7.14
N PHE A 705 2.39 2.10 6.87
CA PHE A 705 2.38 3.43 6.25
C PHE A 705 2.32 3.36 4.72
N CYS A 706 3.02 2.42 4.09
CA CYS A 706 2.96 2.33 2.62
C CYS A 706 1.70 1.57 2.15
N TYR A 707 1.34 0.45 2.77
CA TYR A 707 0.31 -0.46 2.24
C TYR A 707 -1.01 -0.51 3.03
N GLY A 708 -1.13 0.21 4.15
CA GLY A 708 -2.34 0.22 4.96
C GLY A 708 -2.69 -1.13 5.59
N MET A 709 -1.67 -1.95 5.87
CA MET A 709 -1.84 -3.23 6.55
C MET A 709 -1.77 -3.01 8.08
N PRO A 710 -2.62 -3.67 8.88
CA PRO A 710 -2.49 -3.66 10.33
C PRO A 710 -1.13 -4.18 10.78
N PHE A 711 -0.54 -3.45 11.71
CA PHE A 711 0.59 -3.95 12.47
C PHE A 711 0.06 -4.58 13.75
N TYR A 712 0.50 -5.79 14.07
CA TYR A 712 0.05 -6.44 15.29
C TYR A 712 1.21 -6.69 16.24
N ILE A 713 0.90 -6.78 17.53
CA ILE A 713 1.81 -7.19 18.59
C ILE A 713 1.15 -8.35 19.34
N HIS A 714 1.91 -9.38 19.73
CA HIS A 714 1.38 -10.38 20.64
C HIS A 714 1.34 -9.84 22.07
N GLY A 715 0.26 -10.07 22.79
CA GLY A 715 0.07 -9.61 24.17
C GLY A 715 1.20 -10.10 25.08
N GLN A 716 1.72 -11.30 24.85
CA GLN A 716 2.89 -11.82 25.59
C GLN A 716 4.13 -10.91 25.47
N ASN A 717 4.29 -10.16 24.36
CA ASN A 717 5.37 -9.19 24.21
C ASN A 717 5.18 -7.94 25.09
N CYS A 718 3.98 -7.72 25.63
CA CYS A 718 3.66 -6.60 26.50
C CYS A 718 3.81 -6.94 27.99
N TYR A 719 4.09 -8.19 28.33
CA TYR A 719 4.32 -8.63 29.70
C TYR A 719 5.73 -8.24 30.18
N GLN A 720 5.82 -7.57 31.34
CA GLN A 720 7.11 -7.25 31.96
C GLN A 720 7.62 -8.47 32.73
N ALA A 721 8.53 -9.23 32.10
CA ALA A 721 9.20 -10.34 32.76
C ALA A 721 10.14 -9.85 33.89
N PRO A 722 10.43 -10.67 34.92
CA PRO A 722 11.30 -10.27 36.03
C PRO A 722 12.73 -9.88 35.63
N THR A 723 13.21 -10.31 34.47
CA THR A 723 14.61 -10.17 34.03
C THR A 723 14.81 -9.34 32.76
N GLY A 724 13.85 -8.50 32.37
CA GLY A 724 14.07 -7.51 31.30
C GLY A 724 12.81 -6.86 30.77
N ASP A 725 12.96 -6.00 29.77
CA ASP A 725 11.89 -5.13 29.25
C ASP A 725 10.88 -5.89 28.40
N ALA A 726 9.59 -5.59 28.60
CA ALA A 726 8.49 -6.02 27.74
C ALA A 726 8.65 -5.42 26.33
N PRO A 727 9.12 -6.18 25.32
CA PRO A 727 9.56 -5.60 24.05
C PRO A 727 8.43 -4.93 23.26
N GLY A 728 7.21 -5.47 23.32
CA GLY A 728 6.03 -4.88 22.70
C GLY A 728 5.64 -3.55 23.35
N THR A 729 5.59 -3.51 24.68
CA THR A 729 5.33 -2.27 25.44
C THR A 729 6.42 -1.23 25.19
N ARG A 730 7.68 -1.65 25.18
CA ARG A 730 8.82 -0.75 24.91
C ARG A 730 8.76 -0.17 23.50
N TRP A 731 8.38 -0.96 22.49
CA TRP A 731 8.20 -0.46 21.13
C TRP A 731 7.06 0.56 21.04
N LEU A 732 5.93 0.34 21.72
CA LEU A 732 4.83 1.30 21.78
C LEU A 732 5.25 2.64 22.42
N GLU A 733 6.11 2.61 23.44
CA GLU A 733 6.67 3.83 24.04
C GLU A 733 7.60 4.60 23.09
N LEU A 734 8.43 3.88 22.32
CA LEU A 734 9.26 4.49 21.27
C LEU A 734 8.38 5.18 20.23
N LEU A 735 7.31 4.51 19.79
CA LEU A 735 6.35 5.03 18.83
C LEU A 735 5.61 6.27 19.37
N ALA A 736 5.20 6.24 20.63
CA ALA A 736 4.60 7.40 21.32
C ALA A 736 5.57 8.59 21.39
N GLY A 737 6.86 8.32 21.64
CA GLY A 737 7.91 9.33 21.64
C GLY A 737 8.05 10.05 20.30
N VAL A 738 8.16 9.30 19.19
CA VAL A 738 8.24 9.92 17.85
C VAL A 738 6.92 10.57 17.41
N HIS A 739 5.78 10.03 17.84
CA HIS A 739 4.47 10.65 17.62
C HIS A 739 4.39 12.04 18.23
N ALA A 740 4.78 12.16 19.51
CA ALA A 740 4.83 13.43 20.23
C ALA A 740 5.90 14.39 19.66
N ALA A 741 7.02 13.86 19.17
CA ALA A 741 8.09 14.67 18.56
C ALA A 741 7.67 15.39 17.27
N GLY A 742 6.62 14.91 16.58
CA GLY A 742 6.05 15.57 15.42
C GLY A 742 5.48 14.66 14.35
N LEU A 743 5.60 13.32 14.48
CA LEU A 743 5.07 12.38 13.49
C LEU A 743 3.53 12.47 13.39
N SER A 744 2.87 12.96 14.44
CA SER A 744 1.44 13.31 14.44
C SER A 744 1.02 14.31 13.36
N ASN A 745 1.95 15.05 12.74
CA ASN A 745 1.66 15.93 11.60
C ASN A 745 1.42 15.16 10.29
N VAL A 746 1.89 13.92 10.21
CA VAL A 746 1.83 13.09 8.99
C VAL A 746 1.10 11.77 9.19
N VAL A 747 1.00 11.28 10.42
CA VAL A 747 0.36 10.00 10.77
C VAL A 747 -0.79 10.24 11.75
N GLN A 748 -1.85 9.46 11.60
CA GLN A 748 -2.93 9.32 12.56
C GLN A 748 -3.19 7.84 12.81
N TYR A 749 -3.48 7.47 14.05
CA TYR A 749 -3.85 6.10 14.37
C TYR A 749 -5.36 5.93 14.31
N VAL A 750 -5.80 4.82 13.74
CA VAL A 750 -7.22 4.53 13.48
C VAL A 750 -7.55 3.08 13.83
N HIS A 751 -8.82 2.81 14.11
CA HIS A 751 -9.30 1.45 14.34
C HIS A 751 -9.29 0.65 13.03
N GLY A 752 -9.01 -0.65 13.09
CA GLY A 752 -8.88 -1.50 11.89
C GLY A 752 -10.10 -1.49 10.97
N ALA A 753 -11.31 -1.21 11.47
CA ALA A 753 -12.51 -1.10 10.65
C ALA A 753 -12.47 0.06 9.64
N THR A 754 -11.67 1.11 9.86
CA THR A 754 -11.52 2.21 8.89
C THR A 754 -10.81 1.75 7.62
N LEU A 755 -10.10 0.62 7.66
CA LEU A 755 -9.58 -0.01 6.45
C LEU A 755 -10.71 -0.51 5.54
N ALA A 756 -11.97 -0.62 5.95
CA ALA A 756 -13.02 -0.96 4.98
C ALA A 756 -13.19 0.13 3.89
N ASP A 757 -12.79 1.37 4.21
CA ASP A 757 -13.06 2.55 3.39
C ASP A 757 -11.82 3.10 2.64
N GLU A 758 -10.62 2.55 2.91
CA GLU A 758 -9.36 2.80 2.17
C GLU A 758 -9.18 1.84 0.98
#